data_AF-A0A1Y0RWU9-F1
#
_entry.id   AF-A0A1Y0RWU9-F1
#
_cell.length_a   1.000
_cell.length_b   1.000
_cell.length_c   1.000
_cell.angle_alpha   90.00
_cell.angle_beta   90.00
_cell.angle_gamma   90.00
#
_symmetry.space_group_name_H-M   'P 1'
#
loop_
_entity.id
_entity.type
_entity.pdbx_description
1 polymer ?
#
loop_
_entity_poly.entity_id
_entity_poly.type
_entity_poly.pdbx_seq_one_letter_code
_entity_poly.pdbx_strand_id
1 'polypeptide(L)'
;MGNKITGLPGECYRFKGNEPLLLDDPQTVWVVQSGSMSLFAITVNNGNPEGKRRYLFSIKSAEAMFSTAPEFQSEQLQILAVSLEETELLRMSRKDFEYMLANKQGYAVDLVERWIHQLGLAVACEPNHSLNMRVPEPGIEFFSLASGEIFRPEKGSVSWVQIQRGYAKLMGFAELVFEPASGMLPLSAYMWLQAEDTLELKSLRTEDIEYADTLMVSLAQLQIDFLQMINLLSKQEIQQEILRCQEREDLKRQVMDETLGELSSVLQQRETGTSPQVIHGTSPDHALLVAAGAVGHALGIRICPPAQSEDFKRLKDPIDAIARASRIRMRRLHLVGNWWKSDCGPMLAYSLEDESPVALLPVKGDRYEIYDPLKQTRTPVDEQSAATLSTNAYVFYRPLPDKDLKTWDILQFALRGHFKDVVIILLTGIAVSLLGMVTPQATAILIDNVILDANRGLLLQIALGLCATAFGGTIFQLAQGLALMRLETFANSSTQAAVWDRLLNLKVSFFNQYSIGDLESRVSAISDIRSKLSGTVLKSIFSGVFAFLNLGLLIYYNGSLALIAIVAGVVNIALTFISGILTLRKVRPLLEQQGQIFGVMVQLINGVAKLRVAGAEERAFAYWGKQYSQQLKLILGTQVIEDILAVVNKVLPIFTSCVLFWFTATLLQQNQQTQGAQALSIGTFLAFNSAFGTFISGAIGLSTTIVDVLEVLPLWKRAQPILQAEPEVSHSKADPGKLSGRVVVDHVVFRYRDDGPLILNNVSIRAEPGEFIALVGTSGSGKSTLFRLLLGFETPESGSIYYDGQELTGVDVHAVRRQMGVVLQNSRLMSASIFENIASGALVTIDEAWEAARMAGFADDIQAMPMGMHTVVSEGGGNISGGQRQRLLIARALVLKPRILLFDEATSALDNRTQAIVSESLDQLKVTRIVIAHRVSTIRNADRIYVLQDGRIVQQGSFERLANQEGLFAQLMMRQKL
;
A
#
# COMPACT_ATOMS: atom_id res chain seq x y z
N MET A 1 -36.90 18.21 -6.91
CA MET A 1 -38.24 18.46 -6.35
C MET A 1 -39.18 17.46 -6.99
N GLY A 2 -39.39 16.31 -6.32
CA GLY A 2 -40.29 15.26 -6.80
C GLY A 2 -41.71 15.55 -6.35
N ASN A 3 -42.69 15.31 -7.23
CA ASN A 3 -44.12 15.43 -6.95
C ASN A 3 -44.47 14.65 -5.67
N LYS A 4 -44.89 15.34 -4.60
CA LYS A 4 -45.62 14.69 -3.52
C LYS A 4 -46.87 14.06 -4.13
N ILE A 5 -47.05 12.76 -3.93
CA ILE A 5 -48.30 12.09 -4.29
C ILE A 5 -49.35 12.55 -3.28
N THR A 6 -50.15 13.53 -3.68
CA THR A 6 -51.26 14.05 -2.86
C THR A 6 -52.53 13.26 -3.16
N GLY A 7 -53.17 12.68 -2.12
CA GLY A 7 -54.49 12.06 -2.25
C GLY A 7 -54.57 10.55 -1.96
N LEU A 8 -53.49 9.90 -1.51
CA LEU A 8 -53.54 8.52 -1.02
C LEU A 8 -53.95 8.48 0.47
N PRO A 9 -54.84 7.55 0.88
CA PRO A 9 -55.17 7.36 2.29
C PRO A 9 -53.98 6.79 3.06
N GLY A 10 -53.60 7.41 4.19
CA GLY A 10 -52.53 6.90 5.05
C GLY A 10 -51.87 7.95 5.94
N GLU A 11 -51.01 7.49 6.84
CA GLU A 11 -50.22 8.33 7.75
C GLU A 11 -48.79 8.52 7.22
N CYS A 12 -48.28 9.76 7.24
CA CYS A 12 -46.90 10.06 6.82
C CYS A 12 -45.91 9.90 7.98
N TYR A 13 -44.86 9.11 7.77
CA TYR A 13 -43.73 8.92 8.68
C TYR A 13 -42.46 9.46 8.04
N ARG A 14 -41.58 10.06 8.85
CA ARG A 14 -40.30 10.62 8.38
C ARG A 14 -39.16 9.90 9.06
N PHE A 15 -38.26 9.34 8.26
CA PHE A 15 -37.09 8.59 8.70
C PHE A 15 -35.82 9.41 8.43
N LYS A 16 -34.92 9.48 9.40
CA LYS A 16 -33.56 10.05 9.23
C LYS A 16 -32.66 9.04 8.54
N GLY A 17 -31.56 9.48 7.92
CA GLY A 17 -30.62 8.55 7.27
C GLY A 17 -30.10 7.46 8.24
N ASN A 18 -30.02 6.22 7.75
CA ASN A 18 -29.70 4.99 8.47
C ASN A 18 -30.73 4.51 9.51
N GLU A 19 -31.96 5.05 9.53
CA GLU A 19 -33.03 4.49 10.35
C GLU A 19 -33.64 3.24 9.69
N PRO A 20 -33.73 2.10 10.42
CA PRO A 20 -34.29 0.87 9.90
C PRO A 20 -35.83 0.81 10.05
N LEU A 21 -36.48 0.14 9.10
CA LEU A 21 -37.87 -0.27 9.10
C LEU A 21 -37.94 -1.75 8.73
N LEU A 22 -38.50 -2.58 9.61
CA LEU A 22 -38.73 -4.00 9.34
C LEU A 22 -40.08 -4.16 8.65
N LEU A 23 -40.15 -5.01 7.61
CA LEU A 23 -41.38 -5.27 6.85
C LEU A 23 -42.10 -6.53 7.36
N ASP A 24 -42.63 -6.46 8.58
CA ASP A 24 -43.20 -7.61 9.34
C ASP A 24 -44.73 -7.55 9.56
N ASP A 25 -45.39 -6.43 9.26
CA ASP A 25 -46.84 -6.24 9.45
C ASP A 25 -47.61 -6.40 8.12
N PRO A 26 -48.23 -7.57 7.82
CA PRO A 26 -48.96 -7.81 6.57
C PRO A 26 -50.22 -6.97 6.40
N GLN A 27 -50.65 -6.24 7.43
CA GLN A 27 -51.77 -5.30 7.36
C GLN A 27 -51.35 -3.92 6.87
N THR A 28 -50.07 -3.72 6.56
CA THR A 28 -49.52 -2.44 6.10
C THR A 28 -48.84 -2.51 4.75
N VAL A 29 -49.06 -1.46 3.96
CA VAL A 29 -48.35 -1.17 2.72
C VAL A 29 -47.64 0.17 2.90
N TRP A 30 -46.33 0.19 2.65
CA TRP A 30 -45.52 1.38 2.78
C TRP A 30 -45.20 1.95 1.41
N VAL A 31 -45.56 3.22 1.14
CA VAL A 31 -45.28 3.89 -0.13
C VAL A 31 -44.27 5.01 0.08
N VAL A 32 -43.18 5.03 -0.69
CA VAL A 32 -42.17 6.10 -0.57
C VAL A 32 -42.69 7.39 -1.21
N GLN A 33 -42.92 8.44 -0.40
CA GLN A 33 -43.35 9.74 -0.90
C GLN A 33 -42.19 10.62 -1.37
N SER A 34 -41.05 10.57 -0.67
CA SER A 34 -39.82 11.25 -1.06
C SER A 34 -38.61 10.60 -0.38
N GLY A 35 -37.44 10.61 -1.03
CA GLY A 35 -36.25 9.91 -0.57
C GLY A 35 -36.11 8.51 -1.17
N SER A 36 -35.32 7.64 -0.50
CA SER A 36 -35.10 6.26 -0.93
C SER A 36 -34.77 5.32 0.23
N MET A 37 -35.22 4.07 0.11
CA MET A 37 -34.98 3.00 1.07
C MET A 37 -34.16 1.89 0.42
N SER A 38 -33.09 1.44 1.06
CA SER A 38 -32.36 0.23 0.66
C SER A 38 -32.87 -0.98 1.43
N LEU A 39 -33.18 -2.06 0.72
CA LEU A 39 -33.73 -3.28 1.31
C LEU A 39 -32.64 -4.31 1.45
N PHE A 40 -32.61 -4.93 2.61
CA PHE A 40 -31.67 -5.97 2.98
C PHE A 40 -32.42 -7.19 3.46
N ALA A 41 -31.97 -8.39 3.08
CA ALA A 41 -32.37 -9.61 3.76
C ALA A 41 -31.50 -9.79 5.01
N ILE A 42 -32.13 -10.01 6.16
CA ILE A 42 -31.47 -10.21 7.45
C ILE A 42 -32.19 -11.30 8.25
N THR A 43 -31.45 -12.09 9.02
CA THR A 43 -32.04 -13.03 9.97
C THR A 43 -32.57 -12.25 11.18
N VAL A 44 -33.81 -12.51 11.57
CA VAL A 44 -34.43 -11.86 12.73
C VAL A 44 -34.70 -12.91 13.80
N ASN A 45 -34.19 -12.65 15.01
CA ASN A 45 -34.38 -13.49 16.17
C ASN A 45 -35.17 -12.71 17.23
N ASN A 46 -36.35 -13.17 17.61
CA ASN A 46 -37.25 -12.50 18.56
C ASN A 46 -37.49 -10.99 18.26
N GLY A 47 -37.62 -10.63 16.98
CA GLY A 47 -37.86 -9.24 16.54
C GLY A 47 -36.60 -8.36 16.44
N ASN A 48 -35.43 -8.86 16.83
CA ASN A 48 -34.16 -8.16 16.68
C ASN A 48 -33.40 -8.66 15.44
N PRO A 49 -32.96 -7.78 14.53
CA PRO A 49 -32.13 -8.17 13.39
C PRO A 49 -30.73 -8.58 13.87
N GLU A 50 -30.35 -9.84 13.65
CA GLU A 50 -29.04 -10.40 14.02
C GLU A 50 -28.33 -10.96 12.78
N GLY A 51 -27.03 -10.63 12.64
CA GLY A 51 -26.18 -11.17 11.58
C GLY A 51 -25.93 -10.24 10.39
N LYS A 52 -25.41 -10.82 9.31
CA LYS A 52 -24.91 -10.11 8.12
C LYS A 52 -26.08 -9.70 7.21
N ARG A 53 -26.16 -8.41 6.86
CA ARG A 53 -27.15 -7.88 5.92
C ARG A 53 -26.78 -8.24 4.48
N ARG A 54 -27.66 -8.92 3.75
CA ARG A 54 -27.53 -9.12 2.30
C ARG A 54 -28.33 -8.04 1.58
N TYR A 55 -27.64 -7.16 0.86
CA TYR A 55 -28.33 -6.15 0.04
C TYR A 55 -29.18 -6.84 -1.04
N LEU A 56 -30.44 -6.40 -1.19
CA LEU A 56 -31.36 -6.89 -2.21
C LEU A 56 -31.48 -5.88 -3.36
N PHE A 57 -32.09 -4.72 -3.10
CA PHE A 57 -32.31 -3.63 -4.05
C PHE A 57 -32.73 -2.37 -3.28
N SER A 58 -32.85 -1.23 -3.97
CA SER A 58 -33.31 0.03 -3.38
C SER A 58 -34.59 0.52 -4.03
N ILE A 59 -35.49 1.07 -3.23
CA ILE A 59 -36.81 1.58 -3.63
C ILE A 59 -36.82 3.10 -3.58
N LYS A 60 -37.44 3.71 -4.59
CA LYS A 60 -37.46 5.16 -4.83
C LYS A 60 -38.87 5.72 -4.62
N SER A 61 -38.98 7.05 -4.69
CA SER A 61 -40.26 7.77 -4.67
C SER A 61 -41.28 7.16 -5.64
N ALA A 62 -42.53 7.04 -5.19
CA ALA A 62 -43.67 6.45 -5.91
C ALA A 62 -43.59 4.93 -6.12
N GLU A 63 -42.82 4.21 -5.30
CA GLU A 63 -42.81 2.75 -5.24
C GLU A 63 -43.28 2.28 -3.86
N ALA A 64 -43.84 1.05 -3.82
CA ALA A 64 -44.41 0.47 -2.62
C ALA A 64 -43.54 -0.68 -2.09
N MET A 65 -43.54 -0.84 -0.78
CA MET A 65 -43.00 -1.96 -0.03
C MET A 65 -44.17 -2.69 0.61
N PHE A 66 -44.24 -3.99 0.35
CA PHE A 66 -45.25 -4.86 0.93
C PHE A 66 -44.60 -5.66 2.07
N SER A 67 -45.37 -5.91 3.12
CA SER A 67 -44.91 -6.68 4.28
C SER A 67 -45.49 -8.09 4.25
N THR A 68 -44.79 -9.02 4.88
CA THR A 68 -45.24 -10.41 5.06
C THR A 68 -45.38 -10.74 6.54
N ALA A 69 -46.33 -11.62 6.87
CA ALA A 69 -46.38 -12.24 8.20
C ALA A 69 -45.48 -13.48 8.19
N PRO A 70 -44.46 -13.56 9.06
CA PRO A 70 -43.71 -14.79 9.25
C PRO A 70 -44.60 -15.86 9.89
N GLU A 71 -44.65 -17.07 9.32
CA GLU A 71 -45.12 -18.25 10.05
C GLU A 71 -44.14 -18.52 11.20
N PHE A 72 -44.66 -18.70 12.42
CA PHE A 72 -43.88 -18.87 13.66
C PHE A 72 -42.98 -20.12 13.60
N GLN A 73 -41.76 -19.96 13.06
CA GLN A 73 -40.62 -20.85 13.28
C GLN A 73 -39.38 -20.03 13.59
N SER A 74 -38.58 -20.51 14.54
CA SER A 74 -37.36 -19.88 15.05
C SER A 74 -36.27 -19.84 13.96
N GLU A 75 -35.76 -18.63 13.69
CA GLU A 75 -34.81 -18.23 12.62
C GLU A 75 -35.42 -18.09 11.21
N GLN A 76 -36.02 -16.92 10.93
CA GLN A 76 -36.44 -16.54 9.57
C GLN A 76 -35.70 -15.30 9.05
N LEU A 77 -35.39 -15.35 7.75
CA LEU A 77 -34.96 -14.19 6.97
C LEU A 77 -36.14 -13.25 6.79
N GLN A 78 -35.95 -11.96 7.06
CA GLN A 78 -36.94 -10.91 6.82
C GLN A 78 -36.32 -9.78 6.02
N ILE A 79 -37.18 -8.92 5.46
CA ILE A 79 -36.76 -7.75 4.69
C ILE A 79 -36.68 -6.53 5.62
N LEU A 80 -35.48 -5.98 5.74
CA LEU A 80 -35.16 -4.75 6.46
C LEU A 80 -34.94 -3.62 5.46
N ALA A 81 -35.79 -2.61 5.50
CA ALA A 81 -35.62 -1.38 4.73
C ALA A 81 -34.82 -0.36 5.57
N VAL A 82 -33.80 0.28 5.01
CA VAL A 82 -32.99 1.31 5.68
C VAL A 82 -32.97 2.56 4.82
N SER A 83 -33.29 3.70 5.42
CA SER A 83 -33.24 5.00 4.73
C SER A 83 -31.80 5.39 4.39
N LEU A 84 -31.56 5.79 3.13
CA LEU A 84 -30.23 6.29 2.71
C LEU A 84 -30.06 7.79 3.02
N GLU A 85 -31.18 8.50 3.02
CA GLU A 85 -31.29 9.94 3.26
C GLU A 85 -32.60 10.20 4.04
N GLU A 86 -32.88 11.47 4.37
CA GLU A 86 -34.15 11.83 5.01
C GLU A 86 -35.32 11.44 4.07
N THR A 87 -36.12 10.46 4.48
CA THR A 87 -37.12 9.79 3.64
C THR A 87 -38.51 9.91 4.26
N GLU A 88 -39.50 10.31 3.46
CA GLU A 88 -40.92 10.34 3.87
C GLU A 88 -41.63 9.10 3.31
N LEU A 89 -42.20 8.28 4.20
CA LEU A 89 -42.99 7.09 3.87
C LEU A 89 -44.47 7.35 4.21
N LEU A 90 -45.37 6.86 3.38
CA LEU A 90 -46.80 6.79 3.65
C LEU A 90 -47.16 5.37 4.10
N ARG A 91 -47.71 5.23 5.31
CA ARG A 91 -48.26 3.98 5.83
C ARG A 91 -49.74 3.88 5.46
N MET A 92 -50.09 2.89 4.64
CA MET A 92 -51.46 2.61 4.22
C MET A 92 -51.93 1.27 4.79
N SER A 93 -53.21 1.16 5.14
CA SER A 93 -53.78 -0.12 5.60
C SER A 93 -54.05 -1.04 4.41
N ARG A 94 -53.95 -2.36 4.61
CA ARG A 94 -54.27 -3.38 3.60
C ARG A 94 -55.68 -3.20 3.02
N LYS A 95 -56.66 -2.87 3.85
CA LYS A 95 -58.06 -2.65 3.43
C LYS A 95 -58.20 -1.45 2.48
N ASP A 96 -57.46 -0.36 2.74
CA ASP A 96 -57.49 0.81 1.87
C ASP A 96 -56.83 0.51 0.52
N PHE A 97 -55.72 -0.25 0.52
CA PHE A 97 -55.05 -0.68 -0.70
C PHE A 97 -55.90 -1.66 -1.52
N GLU A 98 -56.57 -2.61 -0.87
CA GLU A 98 -57.54 -3.53 -1.50
C GLU A 98 -58.71 -2.76 -2.13
N TYR A 99 -59.21 -1.72 -1.47
CA TYR A 99 -60.24 -0.85 -2.03
C TYR A 99 -59.74 -0.10 -3.29
N MET A 100 -58.47 0.32 -3.32
CA MET A 100 -57.87 0.92 -4.52
C MET A 100 -57.73 -0.07 -5.68
N LEU A 101 -57.33 -1.31 -5.39
CA LEU A 101 -57.26 -2.40 -6.37
C LEU A 101 -58.65 -2.77 -6.90
N ALA A 102 -59.66 -2.91 -6.03
CA ALA A 102 -61.04 -3.25 -6.41
C ALA A 102 -61.69 -2.19 -7.31
N ASN A 103 -61.32 -0.91 -7.13
CA ASN A 103 -61.76 0.19 -7.98
C ASN A 103 -60.93 0.36 -9.27
N LYS A 104 -60.05 -0.61 -9.59
CA LYS A 104 -59.17 -0.63 -10.77
C LYS A 104 -58.39 0.67 -10.98
N GLN A 105 -57.89 1.27 -9.88
CA GLN A 105 -57.01 2.42 -10.01
C GLN A 105 -55.67 1.97 -10.60
N GLY A 106 -55.36 2.38 -11.85
CA GLY A 106 -54.15 1.95 -12.55
C GLY A 106 -52.83 2.19 -11.79
N TYR A 107 -52.83 3.17 -10.88
CA TYR A 107 -51.70 3.43 -9.98
C TYR A 107 -51.44 2.30 -8.96
N ALA A 108 -52.47 1.66 -8.42
CA ALA A 108 -52.31 0.56 -7.45
C ALA A 108 -51.75 -0.70 -8.13
N VAL A 109 -52.16 -0.96 -9.38
CA VAL A 109 -51.64 -2.07 -10.20
C VAL A 109 -50.15 -1.89 -10.49
N ASP A 110 -49.73 -0.69 -10.90
CA ASP A 110 -48.32 -0.36 -11.18
C ASP A 110 -47.42 -0.53 -9.94
N LEU A 111 -47.90 -0.18 -8.74
CA LEU A 111 -47.16 -0.40 -7.49
C LEU A 111 -46.89 -1.89 -7.22
N VAL A 112 -47.87 -2.76 -7.47
CA VAL A 112 -47.74 -4.21 -7.29
C VAL A 112 -46.77 -4.79 -8.33
N GLU A 113 -46.92 -4.42 -9.61
CA GLU A 113 -46.08 -4.93 -10.68
C GLU A 113 -44.61 -4.53 -10.53
N ARG A 114 -44.35 -3.28 -10.12
CA ARG A 114 -42.98 -2.82 -9.83
C ARG A 114 -42.33 -3.59 -8.69
N TRP A 115 -43.08 -3.87 -7.62
CA TRP A 115 -42.57 -4.66 -6.51
C TRP A 115 -42.21 -6.09 -6.95
N ILE A 116 -43.09 -6.75 -7.70
CA ILE A 116 -42.83 -8.11 -8.25
C ILE A 116 -41.61 -8.09 -9.18
N HIS A 117 -41.45 -7.05 -9.99
CA HIS A 117 -40.30 -6.88 -10.88
C HIS A 117 -38.97 -6.75 -10.11
N GLN A 118 -38.94 -5.95 -9.03
CA GLN A 118 -37.74 -5.77 -8.21
C GLN A 118 -37.35 -7.06 -7.47
N LEU A 119 -38.33 -7.79 -6.93
CA LEU A 119 -38.08 -9.12 -6.37
C LEU A 119 -37.47 -10.05 -7.41
N GLY A 120 -38.00 -10.06 -8.63
CA GLY A 120 -37.49 -10.89 -9.73
C GLY A 120 -36.05 -10.57 -10.11
N LEU A 121 -35.69 -9.29 -10.19
CA LEU A 121 -34.33 -8.83 -10.46
C LEU A 121 -33.31 -9.32 -9.41
N ALA A 122 -33.73 -9.39 -8.14
CA ALA A 122 -32.85 -9.79 -7.04
C ALA A 122 -32.53 -11.29 -7.01
N VAL A 123 -33.36 -12.14 -7.64
CA VAL A 123 -33.14 -13.60 -7.78
C VAL A 123 -32.88 -14.05 -9.21
N ALA A 124 -32.65 -13.11 -10.14
CA ALA A 124 -32.48 -13.41 -11.56
C ALA A 124 -31.31 -14.38 -11.80
N CYS A 125 -31.61 -15.59 -12.26
CA CYS A 125 -30.65 -16.59 -12.71
C CYS A 125 -31.01 -17.05 -14.13
N GLU A 126 -30.01 -17.20 -15.00
CA GLU A 126 -30.25 -17.73 -16.34
C GLU A 126 -30.59 -19.24 -16.27
N PRO A 127 -31.68 -19.69 -16.93
CA PRO A 127 -31.95 -21.11 -17.05
C PRO A 127 -30.86 -21.76 -17.90
N ASN A 128 -30.54 -23.02 -17.59
CA ASN A 128 -29.53 -23.78 -18.31
C ASN A 128 -29.86 -23.85 -19.81
N HIS A 129 -28.89 -23.59 -20.70
CA HIS A 129 -29.11 -23.42 -22.15
C HIS A 129 -29.73 -24.65 -22.86
N SER A 130 -29.88 -25.78 -22.17
CA SER A 130 -30.51 -27.01 -22.65
C SER A 130 -32.04 -27.07 -22.49
N LEU A 131 -32.68 -26.08 -21.89
CA LEU A 131 -34.12 -26.12 -21.56
C LEU A 131 -34.96 -25.37 -22.61
N ASN A 132 -35.98 -26.04 -23.17
CA ASN A 132 -36.90 -25.45 -24.15
C ASN A 132 -37.85 -24.45 -23.46
N MET A 133 -37.80 -23.19 -23.91
CA MET A 133 -38.57 -22.08 -23.36
C MET A 133 -39.81 -21.81 -24.21
N ARG A 134 -40.99 -21.75 -23.57
CA ARG A 134 -42.21 -21.21 -24.21
C ARG A 134 -42.48 -19.80 -23.71
N VAL A 135 -42.54 -18.87 -24.65
CA VAL A 135 -42.96 -17.48 -24.40
C VAL A 135 -44.45 -17.39 -24.73
N PRO A 136 -45.29 -16.77 -23.89
CA PRO A 136 -46.71 -16.62 -24.15
C PRO A 136 -46.99 -15.75 -25.37
N GLU A 137 -47.87 -16.22 -26.27
CA GLU A 137 -48.41 -15.42 -27.38
C GLU A 137 -49.59 -14.55 -26.91
N PRO A 138 -49.76 -13.32 -27.44
CA PRO A 138 -50.81 -12.41 -27.00
C PRO A 138 -52.21 -12.96 -27.27
N GLY A 139 -53.02 -13.12 -26.22
CA GLY A 139 -54.41 -13.58 -26.28
C GLY A 139 -54.65 -15.05 -25.88
N ILE A 140 -53.58 -15.79 -25.54
CA ILE A 140 -53.68 -17.18 -25.04
C ILE A 140 -53.56 -17.17 -23.51
N GLU A 141 -54.61 -17.62 -22.82
CA GLU A 141 -54.61 -17.73 -21.35
C GLU A 141 -54.22 -19.12 -20.83
N PHE A 142 -54.35 -20.18 -21.63
CA PHE A 142 -54.10 -21.57 -21.21
C PHE A 142 -52.89 -22.16 -21.93
N PHE A 143 -51.96 -22.72 -21.17
CA PHE A 143 -50.71 -23.29 -21.65
C PHE A 143 -50.57 -24.74 -21.18
N SER A 144 -50.04 -25.61 -22.03
CA SER A 144 -49.67 -27.00 -21.69
C SER A 144 -48.18 -27.19 -21.95
N LEU A 145 -47.41 -27.55 -20.93
CA LEU A 145 -45.96 -27.73 -20.97
C LEU A 145 -45.62 -29.20 -20.76
N ALA A 146 -44.68 -29.72 -21.55
CA ALA A 146 -44.12 -31.05 -21.36
C ALA A 146 -43.09 -31.06 -20.21
N SER A 147 -42.81 -32.25 -19.67
CA SER A 147 -41.78 -32.42 -18.62
C SER A 147 -40.44 -31.80 -19.07
N GLY A 148 -39.87 -30.94 -18.22
CA GLY A 148 -38.63 -30.20 -18.48
C GLY A 148 -38.78 -28.89 -19.26
N GLU A 149 -39.96 -28.56 -19.81
CA GLU A 149 -40.22 -27.25 -20.42
C GLU A 149 -40.39 -26.14 -19.37
N ILE A 150 -40.04 -24.90 -19.76
CA ILE A 150 -40.11 -23.73 -18.89
C ILE A 150 -41.15 -22.72 -19.39
N PHE A 151 -41.96 -22.20 -18.46
CA PHE A 151 -42.79 -21.01 -18.66
C PHE A 151 -42.10 -19.76 -18.13
N ARG A 152 -42.06 -18.71 -18.96
CA ARG A 152 -41.52 -17.39 -18.57
C ARG A 152 -42.39 -16.27 -19.18
N PRO A 153 -42.74 -15.23 -18.40
CA PRO A 153 -43.48 -14.08 -18.91
C PRO A 153 -42.69 -13.27 -19.96
N GLU A 154 -43.39 -12.50 -20.79
CA GLU A 154 -42.78 -11.57 -21.74
C GLU A 154 -41.96 -10.47 -21.01
N LYS A 155 -40.92 -9.96 -21.66
CA LYS A 155 -40.10 -8.88 -21.09
C LYS A 155 -40.96 -7.63 -20.83
N GLY A 156 -41.03 -7.24 -19.56
CA GLY A 156 -41.72 -6.02 -19.13
C GLY A 156 -43.16 -6.23 -18.66
N SER A 157 -43.66 -7.47 -18.62
CA SER A 157 -44.97 -7.80 -18.06
C SER A 157 -44.86 -8.70 -16.82
N VAL A 158 -45.89 -8.63 -15.98
CA VAL A 158 -46.13 -9.58 -14.88
C VAL A 158 -47.27 -10.51 -15.30
N SER A 159 -47.07 -11.80 -15.12
CA SER A 159 -48.08 -12.84 -15.40
C SER A 159 -48.42 -13.56 -14.10
N TRP A 160 -49.71 -13.68 -13.81
CA TRP A 160 -50.23 -14.43 -12.67
C TRP A 160 -50.60 -15.83 -13.14
N VAL A 161 -49.84 -16.81 -12.67
CA VAL A 161 -49.94 -18.20 -13.15
C VAL A 161 -50.70 -19.05 -12.13
N GLN A 162 -51.72 -19.76 -12.60
CA GLN A 162 -52.46 -20.75 -11.82
C GLN A 162 -52.32 -22.13 -12.46
N ILE A 163 -51.82 -23.11 -11.72
CA ILE A 163 -51.74 -24.49 -12.21
C ILE A 163 -53.14 -25.12 -12.17
N GLN A 164 -53.57 -25.68 -13.30
CA GLN A 164 -54.81 -26.45 -13.42
C GLN A 164 -54.54 -27.94 -13.17
N ARG A 165 -53.41 -28.45 -13.66
CA ARG A 165 -53.00 -29.85 -13.52
C ARG A 165 -51.49 -30.00 -13.62
N GLY A 166 -50.91 -30.88 -12.79
CA GLY A 166 -49.46 -31.15 -12.77
C GLY A 166 -48.73 -30.40 -11.66
N TYR A 167 -47.39 -30.47 -11.67
CA TYR A 167 -46.50 -29.85 -10.67
C TYR A 167 -45.38 -29.09 -11.37
N ALA A 168 -44.98 -27.96 -10.80
CA ALA A 168 -43.90 -27.13 -11.33
C ALA A 168 -42.90 -26.75 -10.23
N LYS A 169 -41.65 -26.51 -10.61
CA LYS A 169 -40.60 -25.95 -9.73
C LYS A 169 -40.35 -24.50 -10.07
N LEU A 170 -40.37 -23.63 -9.06
CA LEU A 170 -40.01 -22.22 -9.22
C LEU A 170 -38.49 -22.09 -9.31
N MET A 171 -38.01 -21.45 -10.39
CA MET A 171 -36.58 -21.23 -10.64
C MET A 171 -35.72 -22.51 -10.63
N GLY A 172 -36.35 -23.68 -10.79
CA GLY A 172 -35.70 -24.99 -10.76
C GLY A 172 -35.28 -25.48 -9.37
N PHE A 173 -35.65 -24.79 -8.28
CA PHE A 173 -35.37 -25.27 -6.92
C PHE A 173 -36.26 -26.47 -6.57
N ALA A 174 -35.66 -27.52 -6.01
CA ALA A 174 -36.40 -28.75 -5.67
C ALA A 174 -37.34 -28.54 -4.47
N GLU A 175 -37.03 -27.57 -3.62
CA GLU A 175 -37.76 -27.23 -2.40
C GLU A 175 -38.96 -26.30 -2.64
N LEU A 176 -39.07 -25.70 -3.83
CA LEU A 176 -40.13 -24.74 -4.19
C LEU A 176 -41.04 -25.34 -5.25
N VAL A 177 -41.92 -26.25 -4.81
CA VAL A 177 -42.90 -26.94 -5.66
C VAL A 177 -44.24 -26.21 -5.64
N PHE A 178 -44.79 -25.97 -6.83
CA PHE A 178 -46.09 -25.35 -7.04
C PHE A 178 -47.05 -26.38 -7.61
N GLU A 179 -48.25 -26.48 -7.02
CA GLU A 179 -49.30 -27.45 -7.34
C GLU A 179 -50.67 -26.74 -7.51
N PRO A 180 -51.75 -27.41 -7.99
CA PRO A 180 -53.05 -26.76 -8.17
C PRO A 180 -53.63 -26.13 -6.89
N ALA A 181 -53.23 -26.62 -5.71
CA ALA A 181 -53.64 -26.07 -4.41
C ALA A 181 -52.85 -24.82 -3.98
N SER A 182 -51.73 -24.50 -4.63
CA SER A 182 -50.82 -23.40 -4.24
C SER A 182 -51.33 -21.99 -4.60
N GLY A 183 -52.48 -21.88 -5.27
CA GLY A 183 -53.08 -20.59 -5.63
C GLY A 183 -52.48 -19.98 -6.91
N MET A 184 -52.50 -18.65 -7.02
CA MET A 184 -51.87 -17.92 -8.13
C MET A 184 -50.45 -17.49 -7.76
N LEU A 185 -49.50 -17.67 -8.66
CA LEU A 185 -48.12 -17.21 -8.50
C LEU A 185 -47.84 -16.04 -9.44
N PRO A 186 -47.53 -14.83 -8.93
CA PRO A 186 -47.04 -13.75 -9.76
C PRO A 186 -45.60 -14.03 -10.22
N LEU A 187 -45.39 -14.00 -11.55
CA LEU A 187 -44.07 -14.12 -12.17
C LEU A 187 -43.73 -12.83 -12.90
N SER A 188 -42.52 -12.32 -12.64
CA SER A 188 -41.91 -11.30 -13.49
C SER A 188 -41.15 -11.94 -14.65
N ALA A 189 -40.75 -11.12 -15.62
CA ALA A 189 -39.84 -11.53 -16.70
C ALA A 189 -38.49 -12.10 -16.23
N TYR A 190 -38.13 -12.04 -14.95
CA TYR A 190 -36.89 -12.64 -14.41
C TYR A 190 -37.13 -13.94 -13.65
N MET A 191 -38.39 -14.33 -13.48
CA MET A 191 -38.79 -15.56 -12.81
C MET A 191 -39.33 -16.56 -13.85
N TRP A 192 -39.21 -17.86 -13.56
CA TRP A 192 -39.66 -18.91 -14.45
C TRP A 192 -40.10 -20.16 -13.69
N LEU A 193 -41.05 -20.90 -14.27
CA LEU A 193 -41.57 -22.17 -13.76
C LEU A 193 -41.12 -23.31 -14.67
N GLN A 194 -40.58 -24.38 -14.10
CA GLN A 194 -40.21 -25.59 -14.82
C GLN A 194 -41.20 -26.71 -14.53
N ALA A 195 -41.73 -27.33 -15.57
CA ALA A 195 -42.65 -28.45 -15.45
C ALA A 195 -41.89 -29.74 -15.06
N GLU A 196 -42.34 -30.44 -14.01
CA GLU A 196 -41.84 -31.78 -13.66
C GLU A 196 -42.53 -32.86 -14.50
N ASP A 197 -43.84 -32.71 -14.72
CA ASP A 197 -44.72 -33.58 -15.51
C ASP A 197 -45.47 -32.76 -16.58
N THR A 198 -46.48 -33.35 -17.24
CA THR A 198 -47.37 -32.57 -18.12
C THR A 198 -48.13 -31.53 -17.29
N LEU A 199 -47.77 -30.25 -17.47
CA LEU A 199 -48.26 -29.12 -16.69
C LEU A 199 -49.25 -28.30 -17.51
N GLU A 200 -50.49 -28.21 -17.06
CA GLU A 200 -51.50 -27.31 -17.60
C GLU A 200 -51.63 -26.10 -16.67
N LEU A 201 -51.39 -24.90 -17.20
CA LEU A 201 -51.46 -23.66 -16.43
C LEU A 201 -52.29 -22.59 -17.14
N LYS A 202 -52.92 -21.73 -16.34
CA LYS A 202 -53.62 -20.52 -16.77
C LYS A 202 -52.78 -19.30 -16.40
N SER A 203 -52.57 -18.37 -17.33
CA SER A 203 -51.85 -17.10 -17.12
C SER A 203 -52.80 -15.93 -17.30
N LEU A 204 -52.87 -15.05 -16.30
CA LEU A 204 -53.70 -13.85 -16.29
C LEU A 204 -52.83 -12.59 -16.13
N ARG A 205 -53.31 -11.43 -16.59
CA ARG A 205 -52.69 -10.14 -16.27
C ARG A 205 -53.20 -9.63 -14.93
N THR A 206 -52.44 -8.73 -14.30
CA THR A 206 -52.82 -8.12 -13.01
C THR A 206 -54.18 -7.42 -13.08
N GLU A 207 -54.54 -6.83 -14.23
CA GLU A 207 -55.81 -6.12 -14.47
C GLU A 207 -57.04 -7.03 -14.64
N ASP A 208 -56.81 -8.32 -14.95
CA ASP A 208 -57.85 -9.32 -15.23
C ASP A 208 -58.31 -10.07 -13.97
N ILE A 209 -57.67 -9.84 -12.82
CA ILE A 209 -58.00 -10.52 -11.56
C ILE A 209 -59.11 -9.72 -10.83
N GLU A 210 -60.29 -10.33 -10.71
CA GLU A 210 -61.48 -9.66 -10.16
C GLU A 210 -61.42 -9.42 -8.64
N TYR A 211 -60.74 -10.30 -7.90
CA TYR A 211 -60.71 -10.26 -6.43
C TYR A 211 -59.37 -9.72 -5.92
N ALA A 212 -59.40 -8.51 -5.35
CA ALA A 212 -58.22 -7.85 -4.78
C ALA A 212 -57.55 -8.65 -3.64
N ASP A 213 -58.33 -9.41 -2.87
CA ASP A 213 -57.81 -10.27 -1.81
C ASP A 213 -56.91 -11.39 -2.37
N THR A 214 -57.27 -11.96 -3.52
CA THR A 214 -56.47 -12.99 -4.20
C THR A 214 -55.11 -12.46 -4.63
N LEU A 215 -55.03 -11.21 -5.09
CA LEU A 215 -53.77 -10.53 -5.43
C LEU A 215 -52.87 -10.38 -4.20
N MET A 216 -53.42 -9.89 -3.08
CA MET A 216 -52.66 -9.64 -1.86
C MET A 216 -52.16 -10.92 -1.20
N VAL A 217 -52.97 -11.99 -1.17
CA VAL A 217 -52.56 -13.31 -0.67
C VAL A 217 -51.43 -13.89 -1.51
N SER A 218 -51.57 -13.83 -2.83
CA SER A 218 -50.58 -14.35 -3.78
C SER A 218 -49.26 -13.55 -3.75
N LEU A 219 -49.34 -12.24 -3.50
CA LEU A 219 -48.17 -11.37 -3.31
C LEU A 219 -47.40 -11.70 -2.02
N ALA A 220 -48.12 -11.97 -0.92
CA ALA A 220 -47.52 -12.40 0.33
C ALA A 220 -46.82 -13.75 0.17
N GLN A 221 -47.44 -14.70 -0.54
CA GLN A 221 -46.82 -16.00 -0.83
C GLN A 221 -45.53 -15.84 -1.65
N LEU A 222 -45.52 -14.98 -2.69
CA LEU A 222 -44.31 -14.71 -3.47
C LEU A 222 -43.15 -14.19 -2.60
N GLN A 223 -43.43 -13.35 -1.62
CA GLN A 223 -42.39 -12.83 -0.71
C GLN A 223 -41.81 -13.93 0.18
N ILE A 224 -42.63 -14.85 0.67
CA ILE A 224 -42.19 -16.02 1.44
C ILE A 224 -41.27 -16.88 0.57
N ASP A 225 -41.72 -17.21 -0.64
CA ASP A 225 -40.95 -18.00 -1.60
C ASP A 225 -39.63 -17.29 -1.97
N PHE A 226 -39.65 -15.96 -2.11
CA PHE A 226 -38.47 -15.13 -2.36
C PHE A 226 -37.44 -15.19 -1.23
N LEU A 227 -37.87 -15.06 0.02
CA LEU A 227 -36.98 -15.16 1.17
C LEU A 227 -36.39 -16.57 1.30
N GLN A 228 -37.16 -17.60 0.95
CA GLN A 228 -36.68 -18.97 0.87
C GLN A 228 -35.65 -19.16 -0.26
N MET A 229 -35.87 -18.58 -1.45
CA MET A 229 -34.87 -18.55 -2.54
C MET A 229 -33.55 -17.91 -2.10
N ILE A 230 -33.61 -16.76 -1.42
CA ILE A 230 -32.41 -16.09 -0.88
C ILE A 230 -31.69 -16.96 0.14
N ASN A 231 -32.42 -17.68 1.00
CA ASN A 231 -31.83 -18.61 1.96
C ASN A 231 -31.13 -19.79 1.26
N LEU A 232 -31.76 -20.40 0.26
CA LEU A 232 -31.19 -21.50 -0.52
C LEU A 232 -29.92 -21.08 -1.26
N LEU A 233 -29.92 -19.90 -1.90
CA LEU A 233 -28.74 -19.32 -2.55
C LEU A 233 -27.62 -19.06 -1.53
N SER A 234 -27.94 -18.50 -0.37
CA SER A 234 -26.98 -18.26 0.71
C SER A 234 -26.36 -19.56 1.25
N LYS A 235 -27.17 -20.63 1.42
CA LYS A 235 -26.66 -21.94 1.84
C LYS A 235 -25.70 -22.54 0.81
N GLN A 236 -26.00 -22.44 -0.48
CA GLN A 236 -25.11 -22.90 -1.55
C GLN A 236 -23.79 -22.13 -1.57
N GLU A 237 -23.83 -20.80 -1.43
CA GLU A 237 -22.65 -19.94 -1.32
C GLU A 237 -21.78 -20.32 -0.11
N ILE A 238 -22.38 -20.46 1.09
CA ILE A 238 -21.68 -20.84 2.32
C ILE A 238 -21.07 -22.24 2.20
N GLN A 239 -21.76 -23.21 1.61
CA GLN A 239 -21.25 -24.57 1.47
C GLN A 239 -20.03 -24.63 0.54
N GLN A 240 -20.03 -23.83 -0.54
CA GLN A 240 -18.84 -23.67 -1.40
C GLN A 240 -17.69 -22.97 -0.66
N GLU A 241 -17.99 -21.97 0.17
CA GLU A 241 -17.01 -21.27 1.00
C GLU A 241 -16.39 -22.21 2.05
N ILE A 242 -17.20 -23.05 2.70
CA ILE A 242 -16.75 -24.05 3.67
C ILE A 242 -15.87 -25.09 2.98
N LEU A 243 -16.26 -25.60 1.81
CA LEU A 243 -15.43 -26.52 1.03
C LEU A 243 -14.06 -25.89 0.70
N ARG A 244 -14.03 -24.64 0.25
CA ARG A 244 -12.77 -23.90 0.02
C ARG A 244 -11.96 -23.69 1.30
N CYS A 245 -12.62 -23.43 2.43
CA CYS A 245 -11.95 -23.26 3.73
C CYS A 245 -11.42 -24.59 4.27
N GLN A 246 -12.14 -25.69 4.08
CA GLN A 246 -11.69 -27.04 4.43
C GLN A 246 -10.51 -27.45 3.57
N GLU A 247 -10.56 -27.25 2.25
CA GLU A 247 -9.38 -27.43 1.38
C GLU A 247 -8.18 -26.60 1.86
N ARG A 248 -8.42 -25.37 2.32
CA ARG A 248 -7.38 -24.49 2.87
C ARG A 248 -6.87 -24.94 4.24
N GLU A 249 -7.73 -25.46 5.11
CA GLU A 249 -7.34 -26.01 6.42
C GLU A 249 -6.64 -27.35 6.30
N ASP A 250 -7.07 -28.21 5.38
CA ASP A 250 -6.45 -29.50 5.09
C ASP A 250 -5.07 -29.28 4.48
N LEU A 251 -4.93 -28.34 3.53
CA LEU A 251 -3.63 -27.94 3.01
C LEU A 251 -2.73 -27.33 4.11
N LYS A 252 -3.31 -26.51 5.00
CA LYS A 252 -2.58 -25.96 6.16
C LYS A 252 -2.17 -27.03 7.16
N ARG A 253 -3.03 -27.99 7.46
CA ARG A 253 -2.72 -29.10 8.38
C ARG A 253 -1.70 -30.03 7.76
N GLN A 254 -1.79 -30.34 6.46
CA GLN A 254 -0.74 -31.06 5.75
C GLN A 254 0.60 -30.33 5.88
N VAL A 255 0.64 -29.04 5.53
CA VAL A 255 1.89 -28.25 5.62
C VAL A 255 2.37 -28.12 7.06
N MET A 256 1.46 -27.97 8.04
CA MET A 256 1.77 -27.82 9.46
C MET A 256 2.22 -29.14 10.11
N ASP A 257 1.60 -30.26 9.77
CA ASP A 257 1.98 -31.60 10.24
C ASP A 257 3.29 -32.05 9.59
N GLU A 258 3.55 -31.65 8.34
CA GLU A 258 4.82 -31.84 7.64
C GLU A 258 5.92 -30.99 8.30
N THR A 259 5.67 -29.70 8.57
CA THR A 259 6.63 -28.83 9.30
C THR A 259 6.77 -29.17 10.80
N LEU A 260 5.73 -29.65 11.48
CA LEU A 260 5.81 -30.12 12.87
C LEU A 260 6.50 -31.48 12.95
N GLY A 261 6.29 -32.35 11.97
CA GLY A 261 7.05 -33.58 11.78
C GLY A 261 8.55 -33.30 11.65
N GLU A 262 8.91 -32.33 10.83
CA GLU A 262 10.29 -31.88 10.65
C GLU A 262 10.86 -31.09 11.85
N LEU A 263 10.04 -30.29 12.55
CA LEU A 263 10.48 -29.63 13.79
C LEU A 263 10.65 -30.63 14.95
N SER A 264 9.86 -31.70 14.96
CA SER A 264 10.03 -32.80 15.93
C SER A 264 11.32 -33.60 15.65
N SER A 265 11.69 -33.76 14.38
CA SER A 265 12.96 -34.42 14.00
C SER A 265 14.18 -33.53 14.23
N VAL A 266 14.02 -32.20 14.20
CA VAL A 266 15.05 -31.22 14.61
C VAL A 266 15.25 -31.21 16.13
N LEU A 267 14.22 -31.50 16.94
CA LEU A 267 14.33 -31.61 18.39
C LEU A 267 14.75 -33.01 18.88
N GLN A 268 14.56 -34.05 18.07
CA GLN A 268 14.96 -35.43 18.38
C GLN A 268 16.08 -35.93 17.47
N GLN A 269 17.30 -35.38 17.61
CA GLN A 269 18.51 -36.16 17.32
C GLN A 269 19.62 -35.92 18.33
N ARG A 270 19.60 -36.75 19.38
CA ARG A 270 20.80 -37.36 19.97
C ARG A 270 20.43 -38.78 20.39
N GLU A 271 20.65 -39.73 19.48
CA GLU A 271 21.48 -40.92 19.68
C GLU A 271 21.19 -41.99 18.60
N THR A 272 22.29 -42.43 17.98
CA THR A 272 22.50 -43.73 17.31
C THR A 272 21.64 -44.09 16.09
N GLY A 273 22.25 -43.88 14.92
CA GLY A 273 22.48 -44.91 13.90
C GLY A 273 21.31 -45.79 13.45
N THR A 274 20.65 -45.40 12.37
CA THR A 274 20.28 -46.30 11.25
C THR A 274 19.85 -45.46 10.05
N SER A 275 20.20 -45.93 8.85
CA SER A 275 20.05 -45.26 7.56
C SER A 275 18.63 -44.72 7.29
N PRO A 276 18.45 -43.49 6.80
CA PRO A 276 17.16 -43.05 6.29
C PRO A 276 17.00 -43.50 4.83
N GLN A 277 15.91 -44.23 4.59
CA GLN A 277 15.35 -44.46 3.26
C GLN A 277 14.90 -43.13 2.66
N VAL A 278 15.22 -42.96 1.39
CA VAL A 278 14.89 -41.82 0.53
C VAL A 278 13.36 -41.73 0.37
N ILE A 279 12.77 -40.60 0.79
CA ILE A 279 11.41 -40.22 0.39
C ILE A 279 11.56 -39.19 -0.73
N HIS A 280 11.34 -39.64 -1.97
CA HIS A 280 11.16 -38.79 -3.14
C HIS A 280 9.77 -38.15 -3.08
N GLY A 281 9.67 -36.82 -2.96
CA GLY A 281 8.35 -36.18 -3.03
C GLY A 281 8.21 -34.69 -2.70
N THR A 282 9.25 -33.86 -2.66
CA THR A 282 9.09 -32.40 -2.47
C THR A 282 8.89 -31.69 -3.81
N SER A 283 7.79 -30.97 -3.97
CA SER A 283 7.56 -30.13 -5.16
C SER A 283 8.59 -29.00 -5.26
N PRO A 284 9.04 -28.60 -6.46
CA PRO A 284 10.03 -27.52 -6.66
C PRO A 284 9.66 -26.20 -5.97
N ASP A 285 8.35 -25.90 -5.90
CA ASP A 285 7.81 -24.69 -5.28
C ASP A 285 8.02 -24.67 -3.75
N HIS A 286 7.95 -25.84 -3.10
CA HIS A 286 8.20 -25.95 -1.66
C HIS A 286 9.69 -25.74 -1.35
N ALA A 287 10.58 -26.34 -2.14
CA ALA A 287 12.02 -26.14 -2.02
C ALA A 287 12.40 -24.66 -2.16
N LEU A 288 11.75 -23.94 -3.09
CA LEU A 288 11.97 -22.50 -3.28
C LEU A 288 11.56 -21.70 -2.05
N LEU A 289 10.40 -22.00 -1.47
CA LEU A 289 9.91 -21.34 -0.26
C LEU A 289 10.85 -21.57 0.92
N VAL A 290 11.39 -22.78 1.08
CA VAL A 290 12.35 -23.12 2.14
C VAL A 290 13.68 -22.41 1.92
N ALA A 291 14.21 -22.39 0.70
CA ALA A 291 15.44 -21.65 0.39
C ALA A 291 15.27 -20.13 0.60
N ALA A 292 14.17 -19.55 0.10
CA ALA A 292 13.82 -18.15 0.34
C ALA A 292 13.64 -17.88 1.84
N GLY A 293 13.00 -18.79 2.58
CA GLY A 293 12.83 -18.76 4.02
C GLY A 293 14.15 -18.77 4.78
N ALA A 294 15.13 -19.55 4.35
CA ALA A 294 16.48 -19.57 4.93
C ALA A 294 17.21 -18.23 4.74
N VAL A 295 17.15 -17.66 3.53
CA VAL A 295 17.68 -16.31 3.23
C VAL A 295 16.94 -15.25 4.05
N GLY A 296 15.61 -15.34 4.13
CA GLY A 296 14.76 -14.46 4.91
C GLY A 296 15.10 -14.50 6.40
N HIS A 297 15.27 -15.69 6.96
CA HIS A 297 15.66 -15.88 8.36
C HIS A 297 17.02 -15.24 8.67
N ALA A 298 18.01 -15.42 7.78
CA ALA A 298 19.31 -14.78 7.92
C ALA A 298 19.22 -13.23 7.91
N LEU A 299 18.26 -12.67 7.17
CA LEU A 299 17.99 -11.23 7.11
C LEU A 299 17.02 -10.73 8.21
N GLY A 300 16.35 -11.64 8.94
CA GLY A 300 15.28 -11.32 9.88
C GLY A 300 13.97 -10.88 9.23
N ILE A 301 13.71 -11.37 8.01
CA ILE A 301 12.51 -11.12 7.19
C ILE A 301 11.57 -12.32 7.33
N ARG A 302 10.26 -12.06 7.43
CA ARG A 302 9.24 -13.11 7.34
C ARG A 302 8.90 -13.35 5.88
N ILE A 303 9.12 -14.57 5.41
CA ILE A 303 8.73 -15.02 4.07
C ILE A 303 7.33 -15.61 4.12
N CYS A 304 6.49 -15.21 3.17
CA CYS A 304 5.11 -15.67 2.99
C CYS A 304 4.98 -16.44 1.67
N PRO A 305 4.10 -17.46 1.61
CA PRO A 305 3.80 -18.14 0.36
C PRO A 305 3.09 -17.21 -0.64
N PRO A 306 3.19 -17.49 -1.95
CA PRO A 306 2.51 -16.75 -3.02
C PRO A 306 1.00 -16.58 -2.79
N ALA A 307 0.45 -15.49 -3.32
CA ALA A 307 -0.98 -15.19 -3.25
C ALA A 307 -1.78 -15.93 -4.35
N GLN A 308 -3.08 -16.19 -4.12
CA GLN A 308 -3.92 -17.00 -5.02
C GLN A 308 -4.31 -16.30 -6.33
N SER A 309 -4.29 -14.95 -6.37
CA SER A 309 -4.53 -14.18 -7.59
C SER A 309 -3.40 -14.31 -8.63
N GLU A 310 -2.27 -14.92 -8.27
CA GLU A 310 -1.11 -14.98 -9.14
C GLU A 310 -1.13 -16.21 -10.05
N ASP A 311 -1.07 -15.98 -11.36
CA ASP A 311 -0.95 -17.04 -12.36
C ASP A 311 0.51 -17.50 -12.46
N PHE A 312 0.86 -18.59 -11.78
CA PHE A 312 2.20 -19.18 -11.78
C PHE A 312 2.73 -19.49 -13.18
N LYS A 313 1.85 -19.78 -14.15
CA LYS A 313 2.26 -20.05 -15.54
C LYS A 313 2.73 -18.81 -16.29
N ARG A 314 2.47 -17.60 -15.76
CA ARG A 314 2.86 -16.31 -16.34
C ARG A 314 4.03 -15.64 -15.62
N LEU A 315 4.51 -16.22 -14.51
CA LEU A 315 5.65 -15.70 -13.79
C LEU A 315 6.91 -16.42 -14.27
N LYS A 316 7.87 -15.67 -14.83
CA LYS A 316 9.14 -16.22 -15.30
C LYS A 316 10.02 -16.72 -14.14
N ASP A 317 9.83 -16.18 -12.93
CA ASP A 317 10.51 -16.63 -11.71
C ASP A 317 9.51 -16.66 -10.53
N PRO A 318 9.25 -17.82 -9.90
CA PRO A 318 8.30 -17.92 -8.79
C PRO A 318 8.75 -17.13 -7.54
N ILE A 319 10.02 -16.68 -7.48
CA ILE A 319 10.53 -15.82 -6.40
C ILE A 319 9.80 -14.48 -6.36
N ASP A 320 9.41 -13.91 -7.50
CA ASP A 320 8.70 -12.63 -7.55
C ASP A 320 7.34 -12.70 -6.83
N ALA A 321 6.68 -13.86 -6.90
CA ALA A 321 5.44 -14.10 -6.17
C ALA A 321 5.66 -14.13 -4.66
N ILE A 322 6.71 -14.85 -4.24
CA ILE A 322 7.12 -14.94 -2.83
C ILE A 322 7.51 -13.55 -2.32
N ALA A 323 8.31 -12.79 -3.07
CA ALA A 323 8.75 -11.46 -2.68
C ALA A 323 7.57 -10.48 -2.52
N ARG A 324 6.58 -10.54 -3.43
CA ARG A 324 5.36 -9.71 -3.34
C ARG A 324 4.48 -10.10 -2.17
N ALA A 325 4.22 -11.39 -1.97
CA ALA A 325 3.44 -11.88 -0.83
C ALA A 325 4.13 -11.59 0.51
N SER A 326 5.46 -11.62 0.52
CA SER A 326 6.31 -11.26 1.67
C SER A 326 6.52 -9.75 1.81
N ARG A 327 6.09 -8.95 0.82
CA ARG A 327 6.25 -7.48 0.74
C ARG A 327 7.69 -7.03 0.89
N ILE A 328 8.58 -7.74 0.23
CA ILE A 328 9.99 -7.42 0.19
C ILE A 328 10.41 -7.07 -1.22
N ARG A 329 11.29 -6.08 -1.33
CA ARG A 329 11.96 -5.80 -2.60
C ARG A 329 13.09 -6.80 -2.77
N MET A 330 13.34 -7.16 -4.02
CA MET A 330 14.45 -8.01 -4.40
C MET A 330 15.24 -7.37 -5.52
N ARG A 331 16.50 -7.75 -5.64
CA ARG A 331 17.32 -7.46 -6.81
C ARG A 331 17.94 -8.75 -7.33
N ARG A 332 18.12 -8.81 -8.64
CA ARG A 332 18.91 -9.85 -9.29
C ARG A 332 20.38 -9.42 -9.33
N LEU A 333 21.26 -10.37 -9.04
CA LEU A 333 22.71 -10.24 -9.10
C LEU A 333 23.26 -11.18 -10.17
N HIS A 334 24.32 -10.74 -10.83
CA HIS A 334 25.13 -11.60 -11.66
C HIS A 334 26.39 -11.99 -10.88
N LEU A 335 26.51 -13.26 -10.55
CA LEU A 335 27.67 -13.85 -9.91
C LEU A 335 28.80 -13.96 -10.95
N VAL A 336 29.92 -13.26 -10.73
CA VAL A 336 31.07 -13.23 -11.65
C VAL A 336 32.36 -13.42 -10.86
N GLY A 337 33.28 -14.22 -11.42
CA GLY A 337 34.59 -14.46 -10.82
C GLY A 337 34.48 -15.06 -9.42
N ASN A 338 35.33 -14.60 -8.49
CA ASN A 338 35.43 -15.13 -7.13
C ASN A 338 34.45 -14.46 -6.15
N TRP A 339 33.17 -14.33 -6.52
CA TRP A 339 32.16 -13.61 -5.72
C TRP A 339 32.06 -14.14 -4.28
N TRP A 340 32.26 -15.44 -4.06
CA TRP A 340 32.18 -16.08 -2.74
C TRP A 340 33.28 -15.65 -1.76
N LYS A 341 34.32 -14.96 -2.24
CA LYS A 341 35.37 -14.35 -1.40
C LYS A 341 35.02 -12.94 -0.93
N SER A 342 33.88 -12.39 -1.37
CA SER A 342 33.43 -11.04 -1.07
C SER A 342 32.10 -11.07 -0.33
N ASP A 343 31.91 -10.21 0.66
CA ASP A 343 30.63 -10.10 1.38
C ASP A 343 29.56 -9.47 0.48
N CYS A 344 28.68 -10.32 -0.04
CA CYS A 344 27.54 -9.97 -0.88
C CYS A 344 26.21 -10.07 -0.11
N GLY A 345 26.24 -10.37 1.19
CA GLY A 345 25.06 -10.72 2.01
C GLY A 345 24.44 -12.08 1.67
N PRO A 346 23.36 -12.49 2.36
CA PRO A 346 22.57 -13.69 2.04
C PRO A 346 21.91 -13.59 0.66
N MET A 347 21.97 -14.67 -0.12
CA MET A 347 21.44 -14.71 -1.50
C MET A 347 20.66 -16.00 -1.76
N LEU A 348 19.73 -15.95 -2.69
CA LEU A 348 19.04 -17.10 -3.24
C LEU A 348 19.58 -17.36 -4.66
N ALA A 349 19.99 -18.59 -4.96
CA ALA A 349 20.50 -18.97 -6.28
C ALA A 349 19.81 -20.26 -6.74
N TYR A 350 20.11 -20.67 -7.97
CA TYR A 350 19.65 -21.93 -8.55
C TYR A 350 20.83 -22.81 -8.92
N SER A 351 20.71 -24.12 -8.78
CA SER A 351 21.68 -25.11 -9.29
C SER A 351 21.64 -25.16 -10.82
N LEU A 352 22.78 -25.33 -11.49
CA LEU A 352 22.87 -25.47 -12.96
C LEU A 352 22.41 -26.83 -13.46
N GLU A 353 22.56 -27.89 -12.66
CA GLU A 353 22.25 -29.26 -13.10
C GLU A 353 20.73 -29.50 -13.16
N ASP A 354 20.02 -29.04 -12.12
CA ASP A 354 18.60 -29.39 -11.91
C ASP A 354 17.68 -28.17 -11.79
N GLU A 355 18.20 -26.94 -11.96
CA GLU A 355 17.48 -25.68 -11.69
C GLU A 355 16.84 -25.61 -10.29
N SER A 356 17.36 -26.37 -9.34
CA SER A 356 16.84 -26.42 -7.97
C SER A 356 17.25 -25.18 -7.17
N PRO A 357 16.35 -24.62 -6.34
CA PRO A 357 16.63 -23.42 -5.56
C PRO A 357 17.51 -23.74 -4.36
N VAL A 358 18.52 -22.90 -4.13
CA VAL A 358 19.48 -23.05 -3.02
C VAL A 358 19.74 -21.71 -2.34
N ALA A 359 19.95 -21.73 -1.03
CA ALA A 359 20.27 -20.53 -0.25
C ALA A 359 21.78 -20.40 -0.04
N LEU A 360 22.34 -19.26 -0.42
CA LEU A 360 23.74 -18.90 -0.18
C LEU A 360 23.82 -18.05 1.09
N LEU A 361 24.31 -18.65 2.17
CA LEU A 361 24.33 -18.03 3.50
C LEU A 361 25.78 -17.68 3.91
N PRO A 362 26.05 -16.42 4.33
CA PRO A 362 27.37 -16.03 4.80
C PRO A 362 27.64 -16.58 6.20
N VAL A 363 28.83 -17.16 6.42
CA VAL A 363 29.23 -17.77 7.71
C VAL A 363 30.26 -16.90 8.46
N LYS A 364 31.29 -16.45 7.72
CA LYS A 364 32.32 -15.47 8.11
C LYS A 364 32.62 -14.64 6.84
N GLY A 365 32.97 -13.37 6.96
CA GLY A 365 32.91 -12.33 5.90
C GLY A 365 33.69 -12.55 4.59
N ASP A 366 34.18 -13.76 4.35
CA ASP A 366 34.93 -14.26 3.20
C ASP A 366 34.50 -15.67 2.77
N ARG A 367 33.43 -16.25 3.35
CA ARG A 367 32.96 -17.61 3.10
C ARG A 367 31.44 -17.72 3.11
N TYR A 368 30.95 -18.48 2.15
CA TYR A 368 29.54 -18.83 1.98
C TYR A 368 29.31 -20.32 2.20
N GLU A 369 28.12 -20.67 2.66
CA GLU A 369 27.58 -22.01 2.64
C GLU A 369 26.37 -22.05 1.70
N ILE A 370 26.29 -23.09 0.88
CA ILE A 370 25.10 -23.45 0.12
C ILE A 370 24.24 -24.32 1.03
N TYR A 371 23.02 -23.89 1.29
CA TYR A 371 21.98 -24.69 1.89
C TYR A 371 21.04 -25.20 0.79
N ASP A 372 21.08 -26.50 0.55
CA ASP A 372 20.19 -27.19 -0.38
C ASP A 372 18.95 -27.69 0.40
N PRO A 373 17.75 -27.14 0.14
CA PRO A 373 16.53 -27.54 0.84
C PRO A 373 16.06 -28.96 0.48
N LEU A 374 16.36 -29.46 -0.71
CA LEU A 374 15.97 -30.81 -1.15
C LEU A 374 16.84 -31.88 -0.49
N LYS A 375 18.15 -31.61 -0.37
CA LYS A 375 19.11 -32.53 0.24
C LYS A 375 19.27 -32.30 1.75
N GLN A 376 18.78 -31.18 2.27
CA GLN A 376 18.99 -30.67 3.64
C GLN A 376 20.48 -30.60 4.04
N THR A 377 21.37 -30.42 3.07
CA THR A 377 22.82 -30.36 3.28
C THR A 377 23.33 -28.93 3.28
N ARG A 378 24.38 -28.67 4.08
CA ARG A 378 25.17 -27.44 4.01
C ARG A 378 26.56 -27.73 3.48
N THR A 379 26.91 -27.12 2.35
CA THR A 379 28.24 -27.28 1.73
C THR A 379 28.95 -25.93 1.64
N PRO A 380 30.24 -25.84 1.99
CA PRO A 380 30.99 -24.61 1.83
C PRO A 380 31.13 -24.27 0.33
N VAL A 381 31.04 -22.98 -0.01
CA VAL A 381 31.26 -22.49 -1.37
C VAL A 381 32.76 -22.37 -1.64
N ASP A 382 33.23 -23.16 -2.59
CA ASP A 382 34.54 -23.13 -3.22
C ASP A 382 34.42 -22.94 -4.74
N GLU A 383 35.54 -22.98 -5.47
CA GLU A 383 35.52 -22.76 -6.92
C GLU A 383 34.72 -23.84 -7.68
N GLN A 384 34.69 -25.07 -7.18
CA GLN A 384 33.97 -26.18 -7.80
C GLN A 384 32.46 -26.08 -7.57
N SER A 385 32.05 -25.85 -6.33
CA SER A 385 30.65 -25.67 -5.95
C SER A 385 30.06 -24.33 -6.40
N ALA A 386 30.89 -23.30 -6.59
CA ALA A 386 30.44 -22.07 -7.24
C ALA A 386 30.17 -22.26 -8.74
N ALA A 387 30.91 -23.15 -9.41
CA ALA A 387 30.71 -23.48 -10.81
C ALA A 387 29.43 -24.29 -11.08
N THR A 388 28.87 -24.94 -10.05
CA THR A 388 27.58 -25.66 -10.14
C THR A 388 26.36 -24.75 -9.95
N LEU A 389 26.56 -23.46 -9.66
CA LEU A 389 25.48 -22.50 -9.44
C LEU A 389 25.22 -21.67 -10.69
N SER A 390 23.95 -21.32 -10.90
CA SER A 390 23.54 -20.35 -11.91
C SER A 390 24.26 -19.03 -11.68
N THR A 391 24.66 -18.38 -12.76
CA THR A 391 25.25 -17.03 -12.71
C THR A 391 24.28 -15.99 -12.16
N ASN A 392 22.98 -16.30 -12.07
CA ASN A 392 21.98 -15.39 -11.55
C ASN A 392 21.61 -15.77 -10.11
N ALA A 393 21.68 -14.78 -9.22
CA ALA A 393 21.24 -14.91 -7.84
C ALA A 393 20.31 -13.74 -7.47
N TYR A 394 19.65 -13.84 -6.32
CA TYR A 394 18.67 -12.88 -5.85
C TYR A 394 18.98 -12.47 -4.42
N VAL A 395 18.86 -11.17 -4.14
CA VAL A 395 19.02 -10.60 -2.79
C VAL A 395 17.73 -9.92 -2.38
N PHE A 396 17.29 -10.19 -1.15
CA PHE A 396 16.16 -9.53 -0.54
C PHE A 396 16.59 -8.29 0.24
N TYR A 397 15.83 -7.21 0.11
CA TYR A 397 15.97 -6.02 0.94
C TYR A 397 15.05 -6.12 2.15
N ARG A 398 15.59 -5.83 3.32
CA ARG A 398 14.84 -5.83 4.57
C ARG A 398 13.96 -4.56 4.65
N PRO A 399 12.62 -4.68 4.71
CA PRO A 399 11.74 -3.52 4.83
C PRO A 399 11.78 -2.92 6.25
N LEU A 400 11.35 -1.67 6.38
CA LEU A 400 11.11 -1.08 7.70
C LEU A 400 9.91 -1.78 8.38
N PRO A 401 9.93 -1.97 9.71
CA PRO A 401 8.79 -2.58 10.41
C PRO A 401 7.49 -1.76 10.26
N ASP A 402 6.37 -2.44 10.03
CA ASP A 402 5.03 -1.86 9.97
C ASP A 402 4.47 -1.55 11.36
N LYS A 403 5.16 -0.67 12.11
CA LYS A 403 4.75 -0.14 13.41
C LYS A 403 5.09 1.34 13.48
N ASP A 404 4.58 2.04 14.50
CA ASP A 404 5.04 3.39 14.81
C ASP A 404 6.53 3.37 15.17
N LEU A 405 7.36 3.78 14.21
CA LEU A 405 8.82 3.78 14.37
C LEU A 405 9.25 4.93 15.28
N LYS A 406 10.18 4.64 16.19
CA LYS A 406 10.92 5.61 17.00
C LYS A 406 12.33 5.77 16.46
N THR A 407 13.04 6.82 16.90
CA THR A 407 14.45 7.06 16.51
C THR A 407 15.36 5.87 16.81
N TRP A 408 15.10 5.19 17.94
CA TRP A 408 15.86 4.00 18.33
C TRP A 408 15.61 2.80 17.41
N ASP A 409 14.41 2.65 16.84
CA ASP A 409 14.11 1.57 15.91
C ASP A 409 14.94 1.70 14.61
N ILE A 410 15.18 2.94 14.15
CA ILE A 410 16.03 3.20 12.98
C ILE A 410 17.49 2.84 13.27
N LEU A 411 18.00 3.20 14.44
CA LEU A 411 19.37 2.87 14.82
C LEU A 411 19.53 1.35 15.02
N GLN A 412 18.58 0.70 15.70
CA GLN A 412 18.58 -0.75 15.86
C GLN A 412 18.51 -1.46 14.51
N PHE A 413 17.69 -0.97 13.59
CA PHE A 413 17.64 -1.47 12.22
C PHE A 413 19.01 -1.33 11.55
N ALA A 414 19.60 -0.13 11.55
CA ALA A 414 20.87 0.16 10.91
C ALA A 414 22.05 -0.70 11.42
N LEU A 415 22.06 -1.04 12.71
CA LEU A 415 23.13 -1.83 13.35
C LEU A 415 22.91 -3.34 13.30
N ARG A 416 21.70 -3.81 12.96
CA ARG A 416 21.35 -5.24 12.98
C ARG A 416 22.09 -6.01 11.87
N GLY A 417 22.86 -7.02 12.29
CA GLY A 417 23.69 -7.86 11.42
C GLY A 417 25.19 -7.62 11.60
N HIS A 418 25.59 -6.46 12.11
CA HIS A 418 26.98 -6.02 12.25
C HIS A 418 27.42 -5.83 13.71
N PHE A 419 26.85 -6.61 14.63
CA PHE A 419 27.22 -6.54 16.05
C PHE A 419 28.72 -6.83 16.27
N LYS A 420 29.33 -7.67 15.43
CA LYS A 420 30.77 -7.94 15.47
C LYS A 420 31.59 -6.68 15.23
N ASP A 421 31.20 -5.84 14.26
CA ASP A 421 31.91 -4.58 13.99
C ASP A 421 31.77 -3.62 15.17
N VAL A 422 30.59 -3.54 15.79
CA VAL A 422 30.37 -2.76 17.02
C VAL A 422 31.27 -3.26 18.16
N VAL A 423 31.39 -4.58 18.35
CA VAL A 423 32.28 -5.18 19.36
C VAL A 423 33.76 -4.89 19.04
N ILE A 424 34.18 -4.99 17.77
CA ILE A 424 35.54 -4.65 17.35
C ILE A 424 35.82 -3.18 17.68
N ILE A 425 34.92 -2.27 17.30
CA ILE A 425 35.05 -0.84 17.58
C ILE A 425 35.19 -0.61 19.09
N LEU A 426 34.39 -1.30 19.91
CA LEU A 426 34.44 -1.25 21.37
C LEU A 426 35.78 -1.73 21.93
N LEU A 427 36.22 -2.91 21.54
CA LEU A 427 37.47 -3.50 22.02
C LEU A 427 38.69 -2.67 21.58
N THR A 428 38.74 -2.25 20.31
CA THR A 428 39.83 -1.39 19.81
C THR A 428 39.79 -0.01 20.46
N GLY A 429 38.61 0.55 20.73
CA GLY A 429 38.47 1.83 21.42
C GLY A 429 38.97 1.78 22.85
N ILE A 430 38.66 0.71 23.60
CA ILE A 430 39.21 0.47 24.94
C ILE A 430 40.73 0.29 24.88
N ALA A 431 41.25 -0.50 23.92
CA ALA A 431 42.69 -0.71 23.76
C ALA A 431 43.43 0.60 23.46
N VAL A 432 42.92 1.42 22.53
CA VAL A 432 43.48 2.75 22.23
C VAL A 432 43.46 3.64 23.46
N SER A 433 42.37 3.60 24.24
CA SER A 433 42.25 4.37 25.48
C SER A 433 43.30 3.94 26.51
N LEU A 434 43.43 2.63 26.79
CA LEU A 434 44.40 2.11 27.76
C LEU A 434 45.84 2.41 27.35
N LEU A 435 46.20 2.21 26.08
CA LEU A 435 47.53 2.55 25.56
C LEU A 435 47.81 4.04 25.66
N GLY A 436 46.79 4.89 25.46
CA GLY A 436 46.90 6.33 25.65
C GLY A 436 47.29 6.75 27.09
N MET A 437 46.95 5.95 28.12
CA MET A 437 47.32 6.23 29.51
C MET A 437 48.81 6.03 29.81
N VAL A 438 49.52 5.28 28.95
CA VAL A 438 50.96 5.02 29.13
C VAL A 438 51.76 6.32 28.98
N THR A 439 51.36 7.23 28.10
CA THR A 439 52.10 8.46 27.80
C THR A 439 52.27 9.38 29.02
N PRO A 440 51.20 9.75 29.78
CA PRO A 440 51.35 10.48 31.03
C PRO A 440 52.27 9.79 32.04
N GLN A 441 52.08 8.48 32.27
CA GLN A 441 52.84 7.72 33.26
C GLN A 441 54.33 7.61 32.89
N ALA A 442 54.63 7.32 31.62
CA ALA A 442 55.98 7.29 31.11
C ALA A 442 56.67 8.65 31.22
N THR A 443 55.93 9.76 31.04
CA THR A 443 56.46 11.12 31.19
C THR A 443 56.87 11.41 32.64
N ALA A 444 56.06 10.98 33.62
CA ALA A 444 56.42 11.10 35.04
C ALA A 444 57.71 10.33 35.37
N ILE A 445 57.76 9.05 35.00
CA ILE A 445 58.92 8.18 35.28
C ILE A 445 60.19 8.70 34.58
N LEU A 446 60.06 9.19 33.35
CA LEU A 446 61.17 9.74 32.57
C LEU A 446 61.81 10.95 33.27
N ILE A 447 60.99 11.88 33.77
CA ILE A 447 61.49 13.11 34.39
C ILE A 447 61.98 12.84 35.82
N ASP A 448 61.22 12.09 36.62
CA ASP A 448 61.48 11.95 38.05
C ASP A 448 62.58 10.92 38.38
N ASN A 449 62.76 9.90 37.54
CA ASN A 449 63.75 8.83 37.80
C ASN A 449 64.86 8.82 36.75
N VAL A 450 64.51 8.79 35.45
CA VAL A 450 65.49 8.51 34.39
C VAL A 450 66.48 9.64 34.16
N ILE A 451 65.98 10.87 34.08
CA ILE A 451 66.82 12.05 33.81
C ILE A 451 67.65 12.40 35.04
N LEU A 452 67.06 12.31 36.24
CA LEU A 452 67.74 12.59 37.51
C LEU A 452 68.83 11.54 37.83
N ASP A 453 68.58 10.25 37.60
CA ASP A 453 69.54 9.17 37.84
C ASP A 453 70.52 8.93 36.67
N ALA A 454 70.40 9.70 35.57
CA ALA A 454 71.17 9.54 34.33
C ALA A 454 71.15 8.10 33.75
N ASN A 455 70.08 7.34 33.97
CA ASN A 455 69.98 5.93 33.59
C ASN A 455 69.66 5.77 32.09
N ARG A 456 70.70 5.71 31.26
CA ARG A 456 70.57 5.55 29.79
C ARG A 456 69.86 4.26 29.38
N GLY A 457 69.92 3.21 30.19
CA GLY A 457 69.23 1.94 29.92
C GLY A 457 67.72 2.08 30.05
N LEU A 458 67.26 2.67 31.15
CA LEU A 458 65.82 2.88 31.40
C LEU A 458 65.23 3.92 30.43
N LEU A 459 66.02 4.92 30.02
CA LEU A 459 65.67 5.86 28.95
C LEU A 459 65.31 5.14 27.64
N LEU A 460 66.17 4.22 27.20
CA LEU A 460 65.98 3.48 25.96
C LEU A 460 64.78 2.51 26.06
N GLN A 461 64.57 1.90 27.22
CA GLN A 461 63.39 1.05 27.48
C GLN A 461 62.08 1.85 27.42
N ILE A 462 62.01 3.02 28.06
CA ILE A 462 60.81 3.89 27.99
C ILE A 462 60.59 4.40 26.56
N ALA A 463 61.66 4.81 25.86
CA ALA A 463 61.55 5.26 24.47
C ALA A 463 60.98 4.15 23.56
N LEU A 464 61.53 2.93 23.65
CA LEU A 464 61.01 1.77 22.91
C LEU A 464 59.57 1.42 23.32
N GLY A 465 59.24 1.50 24.61
CA GLY A 465 57.90 1.26 25.12
C GLY A 465 56.87 2.27 24.60
N LEU A 466 57.22 3.56 24.57
CA LEU A 466 56.39 4.63 24.01
C LEU A 466 56.24 4.47 22.49
N CYS A 467 57.30 4.13 21.77
CA CYS A 467 57.22 3.82 20.33
C CYS A 467 56.30 2.62 20.06
N ALA A 468 56.42 1.54 20.84
CA ALA A 468 55.56 0.37 20.72
C ALA A 468 54.09 0.70 21.03
N THR A 469 53.85 1.51 22.06
CA THR A 469 52.52 2.00 22.45
C THR A 469 51.90 2.86 21.36
N ALA A 470 52.67 3.80 20.79
CA ALA A 470 52.23 4.65 19.69
C ALA A 470 51.89 3.82 18.44
N PHE A 471 52.78 2.90 18.05
CA PHE A 471 52.57 2.02 16.91
C PHE A 471 51.35 1.10 17.10
N GLY A 472 51.22 0.45 18.26
CA GLY A 472 50.07 -0.37 18.61
C GLY A 472 48.77 0.45 18.64
N GLY A 473 48.82 1.65 19.21
CA GLY A 473 47.71 2.61 19.22
C GLY A 473 47.25 2.97 17.82
N THR A 474 48.17 3.27 16.90
CA THR A 474 47.85 3.56 15.48
C THR A 474 47.22 2.35 14.79
N ILE A 475 47.71 1.12 15.02
CA ILE A 475 47.11 -0.10 14.46
C ILE A 475 45.66 -0.27 14.94
N PHE A 476 45.41 -0.11 16.24
CA PHE A 476 44.06 -0.22 16.77
C PHE A 476 43.14 0.90 16.26
N GLN A 477 43.64 2.13 16.12
CA GLN A 477 42.89 3.22 15.50
C GLN A 477 42.55 2.94 14.03
N LEU A 478 43.48 2.37 13.27
CA LEU A 478 43.24 1.96 11.88
C LEU A 478 42.17 0.86 11.81
N ALA A 479 42.28 -0.17 12.66
CA ALA A 479 41.30 -1.24 12.75
C ALA A 479 39.90 -0.70 13.14
N GLN A 480 39.85 0.23 14.10
CA GLN A 480 38.63 0.92 14.51
C GLN A 480 38.02 1.72 13.35
N GLY A 481 38.84 2.48 12.61
CA GLY A 481 38.39 3.27 11.46
C GLY A 481 37.83 2.41 10.33
N LEU A 482 38.48 1.28 10.03
CA LEU A 482 38.00 0.31 9.03
C LEU A 482 36.67 -0.33 9.46
N ALA A 483 36.54 -0.71 10.73
CA ALA A 483 35.29 -1.27 11.26
C ALA A 483 34.14 -0.24 11.24
N LEU A 484 34.43 1.03 11.58
CA LEU A 484 33.46 2.11 11.53
C LEU A 484 32.98 2.38 10.10
N MET A 485 33.90 2.44 9.13
CA MET A 485 33.53 2.63 7.71
C MET A 485 32.67 1.49 7.17
N ARG A 486 32.94 0.23 7.55
CA ARG A 486 32.11 -0.92 7.18
C ARG A 486 30.71 -0.80 7.76
N LEU A 487 30.61 -0.49 9.06
CA LEU A 487 29.34 -0.28 9.75
C LEU A 487 28.53 0.84 9.11
N GLU A 488 29.15 1.98 8.82
CA GLU A 488 28.49 3.13 8.18
C GLU A 488 28.00 2.83 6.77
N THR A 489 28.78 2.11 5.97
CA THR A 489 28.42 1.75 4.58
C THR A 489 27.24 0.78 4.55
N PHE A 490 27.25 -0.24 5.41
CA PHE A 490 26.14 -1.18 5.54
C PHE A 490 24.88 -0.50 6.07
N ALA A 491 25.02 0.29 7.15
CA ALA A 491 23.92 1.05 7.72
C ALA A 491 23.31 1.99 6.67
N ASN A 492 24.12 2.67 5.87
CA ASN A 492 23.63 3.57 4.83
C ASN A 492 22.85 2.84 3.73
N SER A 493 23.44 1.79 3.15
CA SER A 493 22.83 1.06 2.05
C SER A 493 21.53 0.35 2.46
N SER A 494 21.49 -0.25 3.65
CA SER A 494 20.29 -0.93 4.17
C SER A 494 19.19 0.06 4.55
N THR A 495 19.50 1.16 5.24
CA THR A 495 18.51 2.18 5.60
C THR A 495 17.94 2.88 4.35
N GLN A 496 18.78 3.23 3.37
CA GLN A 496 18.32 3.86 2.13
C GLN A 496 17.33 2.97 1.37
N ALA A 497 17.68 1.68 1.17
CA ALA A 497 16.77 0.75 0.49
C ALA A 497 15.43 0.62 1.22
N ALA A 498 15.45 0.55 2.55
CA ALA A 498 14.24 0.40 3.36
C ALA A 498 13.37 1.67 3.39
N VAL A 499 13.98 2.86 3.36
CA VAL A 499 13.27 4.14 3.24
C VAL A 499 12.60 4.27 1.88
N TRP A 500 13.30 3.91 0.79
CA TRP A 500 12.71 3.90 -0.55
C TRP A 500 11.56 2.91 -0.68
N ASP A 501 11.72 1.70 -0.12
CA ASP A 501 10.63 0.73 -0.09
C ASP A 501 9.40 1.28 0.67
N ARG A 502 9.62 1.86 1.87
CA ARG A 502 8.55 2.50 2.64
C ARG A 502 7.86 3.60 1.86
N LEU A 503 8.64 4.52 1.27
CA LEU A 503 8.12 5.65 0.50
C LEU A 503 7.25 5.20 -0.67
N LEU A 504 7.71 4.21 -1.45
CA LEU A 504 6.99 3.68 -2.60
C LEU A 504 5.71 2.91 -2.24
N ASN A 505 5.58 2.49 -0.98
CA ASN A 505 4.39 1.79 -0.46
C ASN A 505 3.41 2.75 0.24
N LEU A 506 3.66 4.07 0.29
CA LEU A 506 2.73 5.06 0.83
C LEU A 506 1.60 5.40 -0.15
N LYS A 507 0.45 5.84 0.40
CA LYS A 507 -0.72 6.26 -0.38
C LYS A 507 -0.41 7.49 -1.25
N VAL A 508 -1.05 7.59 -2.42
CA VAL A 508 -0.85 8.74 -3.35
C VAL A 508 -1.19 10.09 -2.70
N SER A 509 -2.21 10.13 -1.83
CA SER A 509 -2.61 11.33 -1.09
C SER A 509 -1.50 11.90 -0.20
N PHE A 510 -0.54 11.10 0.25
CA PHE A 510 0.64 11.56 0.99
C PHE A 510 1.53 12.46 0.12
N PHE A 511 1.78 12.07 -1.14
CA PHE A 511 2.64 12.82 -2.05
C PHE A 511 2.05 14.17 -2.46
N ASN A 512 0.72 14.31 -2.45
CA ASN A 512 0.05 15.57 -2.77
C ASN A 512 0.26 16.65 -1.69
N GLN A 513 0.73 16.28 -0.48
CA GLN A 513 0.96 17.21 0.63
C GLN A 513 2.32 17.89 0.58
N TYR A 514 3.27 17.36 -0.20
CA TYR A 514 4.66 17.80 -0.21
C TYR A 514 5.15 18.10 -1.64
N SER A 515 6.01 19.10 -1.77
CA SER A 515 6.75 19.30 -3.03
C SER A 515 7.86 18.25 -3.18
N ILE A 516 8.31 18.00 -4.41
CA ILE A 516 9.43 17.07 -4.68
C ILE A 516 10.67 17.42 -3.85
N GLY A 517 10.99 18.71 -3.72
CA GLY A 517 12.13 19.18 -2.93
C GLY A 517 11.96 19.00 -1.42
N ASP A 518 10.76 19.26 -0.90
CA ASP A 518 10.51 19.00 0.52
C ASP A 518 10.55 17.50 0.82
N LEU A 519 10.04 16.65 -0.08
CA LEU A 519 10.08 15.21 0.10
C LEU A 519 11.51 14.64 0.08
N GLU A 520 12.36 15.08 -0.84
CA GLU A 520 13.79 14.70 -0.89
C GLU A 520 14.47 15.04 0.43
N SER A 521 14.31 16.27 0.92
CA SER A 521 14.95 16.70 2.16
C SER A 521 14.46 15.94 3.40
N ARG A 522 13.23 15.41 3.39
CA ARG A 522 12.69 14.52 4.45
C ARG A 522 13.32 13.13 4.41
N VAL A 523 13.52 12.58 3.21
CA VAL A 523 14.23 11.31 3.01
C VAL A 523 15.69 11.44 3.46
N SER A 524 16.36 12.52 3.06
CA SER A 524 17.74 12.82 3.43
C SER A 524 17.90 12.99 4.94
N ALA A 525 16.92 13.59 5.63
CA ALA A 525 16.92 13.70 7.09
C ALA A 525 17.04 12.34 7.81
N ILE A 526 16.48 11.25 7.27
CA ILE A 526 16.63 9.90 7.86
C ILE A 526 18.10 9.44 7.81
N SER A 527 18.80 9.78 6.73
CA SER A 527 20.22 9.46 6.57
C SER A 527 21.09 10.31 7.47
N ASP A 528 20.74 11.58 7.65
CA ASP A 528 21.45 12.49 8.56
C ASP A 528 21.30 12.04 10.02
N ILE A 529 20.10 11.63 10.44
CA ILE A 529 19.84 11.07 11.78
C ILE A 529 20.75 9.86 12.01
N ARG A 530 20.77 8.91 11.06
CA ARG A 530 21.61 7.73 11.12
C ARG A 530 23.09 8.11 11.22
N SER A 531 23.59 8.98 10.32
CA SER A 531 24.99 9.40 10.26
C SER A 531 25.47 10.02 11.59
N LYS A 532 24.67 10.95 12.15
CA LYS A 532 24.98 11.58 13.44
C LYS A 532 25.00 10.58 14.59
N LEU A 533 24.06 9.63 14.62
CA LEU A 533 23.96 8.63 15.69
C LEU A 533 24.96 7.47 15.58
N SER A 534 25.34 7.04 14.36
CA SER A 534 26.20 5.87 14.18
C SER A 534 27.70 6.19 14.25
N GLY A 535 28.13 7.33 13.71
CA GLY A 535 29.54 7.69 13.60
C GLY A 535 30.07 8.46 14.80
N THR A 536 29.52 9.66 15.03
CA THR A 536 30.03 10.60 16.02
C THR A 536 29.78 10.14 17.46
N VAL A 537 28.57 9.66 17.76
CA VAL A 537 28.21 9.20 19.11
C VAL A 537 29.10 8.05 19.58
N LEU A 538 29.34 7.06 18.71
CA LEU A 538 30.17 5.90 19.06
C LEU A 538 31.58 6.34 19.43
N LYS A 539 32.20 7.20 18.61
CA LYS A 539 33.56 7.73 18.87
C LYS A 539 33.62 8.51 20.18
N SER A 540 32.62 9.34 20.45
CA SER A 540 32.60 10.21 21.62
C SER A 540 32.31 9.48 22.93
N ILE A 541 31.56 8.38 22.91
CA ILE A 541 31.40 7.52 24.09
C ILE A 541 32.78 7.02 24.56
N PHE A 542 33.67 6.59 23.64
CA PHE A 542 35.02 6.15 24.01
C PHE A 542 35.88 7.30 24.52
N SER A 543 35.89 8.44 23.83
CA SER A 543 36.57 9.64 24.29
C SER A 543 36.09 10.06 25.69
N GLY A 544 34.80 9.88 25.97
CA GLY A 544 34.18 10.13 27.26
C GLY A 544 34.66 9.19 28.36
N VAL A 545 34.62 7.87 28.13
CA VAL A 545 35.18 6.87 29.07
C VAL A 545 36.65 7.18 29.34
N PHE A 546 37.42 7.52 28.32
CA PHE A 546 38.82 7.87 28.45
C PHE A 546 39.03 9.16 29.24
N ALA A 547 38.18 10.17 29.05
CA ALA A 547 38.18 11.38 29.87
C ALA A 547 37.94 11.06 31.35
N PHE A 548 36.95 10.21 31.67
CA PHE A 548 36.69 9.81 33.06
C PHE A 548 37.87 9.06 33.69
N LEU A 549 38.55 8.17 32.94
CA LEU A 549 39.75 7.50 33.44
C LEU A 549 40.90 8.49 33.69
N ASN A 550 41.11 9.46 32.80
CA ASN A 550 42.12 10.51 33.00
C ASN A 550 41.75 11.45 34.14
N LEU A 551 40.46 11.74 34.35
CA LEU A 551 40.01 12.49 35.53
C LEU A 551 40.39 11.78 36.84
N GLY A 552 40.26 10.45 36.88
CA GLY A 552 40.74 9.63 37.99
C GLY A 552 42.25 9.79 38.22
N LEU A 553 43.06 9.80 37.14
CA LEU A 553 44.50 10.07 37.23
C LEU A 553 44.80 11.48 37.75
N LEU A 554 44.06 12.50 37.31
CA LEU A 554 44.24 13.88 37.78
C LEU A 554 44.00 13.99 39.29
N ILE A 555 42.93 13.37 39.79
CA ILE A 555 42.60 13.34 41.22
C ILE A 555 43.67 12.58 42.01
N TYR A 556 44.16 11.46 41.47
CA TYR A 556 45.24 10.68 42.08
C TYR A 556 46.55 11.47 42.22
N TYR A 557 46.94 12.24 41.20
CA TYR A 557 48.15 13.06 41.26
C TYR A 557 48.02 14.25 42.21
N ASN A 558 46.95 15.04 42.08
CA ASN A 558 46.68 16.16 42.98
C ASN A 558 45.22 16.64 42.91
N GLY A 559 44.48 16.48 44.01
CA GLY A 559 43.07 16.87 44.08
C GLY A 559 42.81 18.37 43.89
N SER A 560 43.72 19.25 44.33
CA SER A 560 43.57 20.71 44.20
C SER A 560 43.73 21.18 42.74
N LEU A 561 44.72 20.64 42.02
CA LEU A 561 44.88 20.89 40.58
C LEU A 561 43.74 20.25 39.77
N ALA A 562 43.28 19.07 40.17
CA ALA A 562 42.15 18.39 39.53
C ALA A 562 40.86 19.22 39.62
N LEU A 563 40.64 19.98 40.70
CA LEU A 563 39.49 20.88 40.81
C LEU A 563 39.46 21.94 39.70
N ILE A 564 40.63 22.52 39.36
CA ILE A 564 40.75 23.51 38.26
C ILE A 564 40.36 22.85 36.93
N ALA A 565 40.82 21.63 36.69
CA ALA A 565 40.46 20.86 35.51
C ALA A 565 38.95 20.56 35.44
N ILE A 566 38.35 20.12 36.55
CA ILE A 566 36.90 19.85 36.65
C ILE A 566 36.10 21.11 36.35
N VAL A 567 36.46 22.26 36.94
CA VAL A 567 35.79 23.53 36.68
C VAL A 567 35.89 23.91 35.20
N ALA A 568 37.06 23.77 34.57
CA ALA A 568 37.21 24.02 33.13
C ALA A 568 36.34 23.08 32.28
N GLY A 569 36.25 21.80 32.64
CA GLY A 569 35.38 20.83 31.97
C GLY A 569 33.89 21.17 32.11
N VAL A 570 33.44 21.54 33.32
CA VAL A 570 32.04 21.95 33.57
C VAL A 570 31.69 23.23 32.80
N VAL A 571 32.60 24.22 32.78
CA VAL A 571 32.41 25.44 31.99
C VAL A 571 32.30 25.12 30.50
N ASN A 572 33.14 24.22 29.98
CA ASN A 572 33.07 23.79 28.59
C ASN A 572 31.71 23.15 28.24
N ILE A 573 31.25 22.22 29.08
CA ILE A 573 29.97 21.54 28.91
C ILE A 573 28.81 22.54 28.95
N ALA A 574 28.81 23.46 29.92
CA ALA A 574 27.77 24.48 30.04
C ALA A 574 27.71 25.41 28.81
N LEU A 575 28.86 25.90 28.35
CA LEU A 575 28.93 26.77 27.16
C LEU A 575 28.46 26.05 25.90
N THR A 576 28.85 24.79 25.74
CA THR A 576 28.41 23.98 24.59
C THR A 576 26.92 23.69 24.65
N PHE A 577 26.36 23.39 25.82
CA PHE A 577 24.94 23.15 25.99
C PHE A 577 24.10 24.38 25.63
N ILE A 578 24.51 25.56 26.09
CA ILE A 578 23.88 26.83 25.73
C ILE A 578 23.97 27.07 24.22
N SER A 579 25.16 26.89 23.65
CA SER A 579 25.40 27.00 22.20
C SER A 579 24.48 26.07 21.40
N GLY A 580 24.38 24.80 21.80
CA GLY A 580 23.49 23.81 21.19
C GLY A 580 22.02 24.25 21.18
N ILE A 581 21.49 24.75 22.30
CA ILE A 581 20.12 25.27 22.35
C ILE A 581 19.91 26.44 21.37
N LEU A 582 20.89 27.34 21.26
CA LEU A 582 20.82 28.48 20.35
C LEU A 582 20.89 28.04 18.87
N THR A 583 21.78 27.09 18.56
CA THR A 583 21.90 26.47 17.24
C THR A 583 20.59 25.80 16.81
N LEU A 584 19.98 24.99 17.69
CA LEU A 584 18.72 24.29 17.40
C LEU A 584 17.57 25.21 17.03
N ARG A 585 17.50 26.40 17.65
CA ARG A 585 16.48 27.41 17.32
C ARG A 585 16.61 27.91 15.87
N LYS A 586 17.82 27.94 15.31
CA LYS A 586 18.09 28.39 13.94
C LYS A 586 18.08 27.25 12.91
N VAL A 587 18.47 26.04 13.30
CA VAL A 587 18.49 24.86 12.42
C VAL A 587 17.08 24.48 11.94
N ARG A 588 16.05 24.61 12.79
CA ARG A 588 14.67 24.29 12.39
C ARG A 588 14.16 25.11 11.18
N PRO A 589 14.14 26.46 11.22
CA PRO A 589 13.72 27.24 10.06
C PRO A 589 14.67 27.10 8.86
N LEU A 590 15.96 26.81 9.10
CA LEU A 590 16.94 26.56 8.03
C LEU A 590 16.55 25.35 7.18
N LEU A 591 16.17 24.24 7.83
CA LEU A 591 15.71 23.03 7.17
C LEU A 591 14.46 23.28 6.30
N GLU A 592 13.47 24.02 6.82
CA GLU A 592 12.25 24.37 6.07
C GLU A 592 12.58 25.21 4.82
N GLN A 593 13.41 26.25 4.97
CA GLN A 593 13.83 27.11 3.86
C GLN A 593 14.63 26.37 2.78
N GLN A 594 15.50 25.43 3.19
CA GLN A 594 16.28 24.62 2.25
C GLN A 594 15.39 23.81 1.30
N GLY A 595 14.32 23.19 1.82
CA GLY A 595 13.36 22.42 1.01
C GLY A 595 12.56 23.32 0.04
N GLN A 596 12.15 24.51 0.50
CA GLN A 596 11.44 25.48 -0.33
C GLN A 596 12.29 25.99 -1.49
N ILE A 597 13.55 26.36 -1.22
CA ILE A 597 14.50 26.84 -2.24
C ILE A 597 14.76 25.78 -3.30
N PHE A 598 14.95 24.52 -2.89
CA PHE A 598 15.10 23.43 -3.86
C PHE A 598 13.85 23.26 -4.73
N GLY A 599 12.66 23.35 -4.13
CA GLY A 599 11.39 23.34 -4.88
C GLY A 599 11.31 24.46 -5.90
N VAL A 600 11.68 25.69 -5.53
CA VAL A 600 11.73 26.84 -6.44
C VAL A 600 12.74 26.60 -7.56
N MET A 601 13.93 26.09 -7.26
CA MET A 601 14.94 25.77 -8.28
C MET A 601 14.40 24.78 -9.32
N VAL A 602 13.74 23.71 -8.90
CA VAL A 602 13.10 22.74 -9.81
C VAL A 602 12.01 23.41 -10.66
N GLN A 603 11.19 24.28 -10.07
CA GLN A 603 10.14 25.02 -10.80
C GLN A 603 10.74 25.98 -11.85
N LEU A 604 11.82 26.69 -11.51
CA LEU A 604 12.50 27.61 -12.43
C LEU A 604 13.13 26.87 -13.61
N ILE A 605 13.78 25.73 -13.36
CA ILE A 605 14.38 24.89 -14.42
C ILE A 605 13.28 24.34 -15.34
N ASN A 606 12.22 23.75 -14.78
CA ASN A 606 11.09 23.23 -15.56
C ASN A 606 10.33 24.33 -16.32
N GLY A 607 10.35 25.56 -15.79
CA GLY A 607 9.67 26.73 -16.35
C GLY A 607 10.54 27.58 -17.28
N VAL A 608 11.80 27.19 -17.55
CA VAL A 608 12.78 28.07 -18.21
C VAL A 608 12.32 28.60 -19.57
N ALA A 609 11.65 27.75 -20.36
CA ALA A 609 11.11 28.16 -21.66
C ALA A 609 10.03 29.26 -21.51
N LYS A 610 9.16 29.15 -20.50
CA LYS A 610 8.12 30.15 -20.22
C LYS A 610 8.72 31.46 -19.73
N LEU A 611 9.77 31.38 -18.90
CA LEU A 611 10.48 32.55 -18.40
C LEU A 611 11.18 33.32 -19.53
N ARG A 612 11.84 32.60 -20.45
CA ARG A 612 12.49 33.20 -21.64
C ARG A 612 11.49 33.88 -22.56
N VAL A 613 10.36 33.25 -22.84
CA VAL A 613 9.30 33.85 -23.67
C VAL A 613 8.73 35.12 -23.01
N ALA A 614 8.64 35.13 -21.68
CA ALA A 614 8.10 36.27 -20.92
C ALA A 614 9.15 37.35 -20.57
N GLY A 615 10.43 37.17 -20.92
CA GLY A 615 11.54 38.03 -20.48
C GLY A 615 11.58 38.22 -18.95
N ALA A 616 11.30 37.15 -18.20
CA ALA A 616 11.08 37.19 -16.76
C ALA A 616 12.25 36.63 -15.93
N GLU A 617 13.41 36.37 -16.55
CA GLU A 617 14.57 35.74 -15.91
C GLU A 617 15.10 36.57 -14.74
N GLU A 618 15.19 37.89 -14.88
CA GLU A 618 15.63 38.78 -13.78
C GLU A 618 14.67 38.73 -12.60
N ARG A 619 13.35 38.70 -12.86
CA ARG A 619 12.32 38.58 -11.81
C ARG A 619 12.39 37.23 -11.10
N ALA A 620 12.60 36.16 -11.86
CA ALA A 620 12.81 34.81 -11.32
C ALA A 620 14.07 34.73 -10.45
N PHE A 621 15.18 35.31 -10.91
CA PHE A 621 16.43 35.38 -10.15
C PHE A 621 16.26 36.20 -8.87
N ALA A 622 15.58 37.35 -8.93
CA ALA A 622 15.29 38.16 -7.75
C ALA A 622 14.42 37.41 -6.72
N TYR A 623 13.43 36.65 -7.18
CA TYR A 623 12.59 35.82 -6.32
C TYR A 623 13.39 34.73 -5.60
N TRP A 624 14.20 33.97 -6.35
CA TRP A 624 15.10 32.96 -5.79
C TRP A 624 16.14 33.60 -4.85
N GLY A 625 16.77 34.69 -5.26
CA GLY A 625 17.80 35.39 -4.50
C GLY A 625 17.31 35.91 -3.15
N LYS A 626 16.03 36.32 -3.06
CA LYS A 626 15.40 36.70 -1.79
C LYS A 626 15.32 35.53 -0.82
N GLN A 627 14.89 34.35 -1.27
CA GLN A 627 14.83 33.15 -0.43
C GLN A 627 16.23 32.67 -0.06
N TYR A 628 17.15 32.64 -1.02
CA TYR A 628 18.55 32.29 -0.78
C TYR A 628 19.20 33.21 0.26
N SER A 629 18.92 34.52 0.22
CA SER A 629 19.39 35.46 1.24
C SER A 629 18.86 35.13 2.64
N GLN A 630 17.61 34.67 2.76
CA GLN A 630 17.04 34.24 4.05
C GLN A 630 17.73 32.96 4.56
N GLN A 631 17.95 31.99 3.68
CA GLN A 631 18.73 30.79 4.00
C GLN A 631 20.14 31.15 4.44
N LEU A 632 20.83 32.04 3.72
CA LEU A 632 22.18 32.47 4.04
C LEU A 632 22.25 33.16 5.41
N LYS A 633 21.27 34.00 5.77
CA LYS A 633 21.17 34.60 7.12
C LYS A 633 21.06 33.56 8.22
N LEU A 634 20.32 32.46 7.98
CA LEU A 634 20.19 31.36 8.93
C LEU A 634 21.46 30.53 9.01
N ILE A 635 22.12 30.24 7.87
CA ILE A 635 23.41 29.55 7.81
C ILE A 635 24.45 30.36 8.57
N LEU A 636 24.68 31.62 8.21
CA LEU A 636 25.64 32.50 8.86
C LEU A 636 25.31 32.69 10.35
N GLY A 637 24.02 32.83 10.67
CA GLY A 637 23.58 32.94 12.06
C GLY A 637 23.89 31.70 12.89
N THR A 638 23.90 30.51 12.29
CA THR A 638 24.26 29.25 12.94
C THR A 638 25.77 29.10 13.02
N GLN A 639 26.46 29.40 11.92
CA GLN A 639 27.91 29.36 11.82
C GLN A 639 28.61 30.29 12.81
N VAL A 640 28.08 31.49 13.06
CA VAL A 640 28.63 32.40 14.09
C VAL A 640 28.60 31.76 15.49
N ILE A 641 27.54 31.01 15.81
CA ILE A 641 27.42 30.33 17.11
C ILE A 641 28.46 29.19 17.21
N GLU A 642 28.60 28.42 16.13
CA GLU A 642 29.61 27.35 16.01
C GLU A 642 31.04 27.89 16.07
N ASP A 643 31.33 28.99 15.38
CA ASP A 643 32.65 29.64 15.36
C ASP A 643 33.02 30.17 16.75
N ILE A 644 32.08 30.81 17.46
CA ILE A 644 32.29 31.24 18.86
C ILE A 644 32.63 30.04 19.73
N LEU A 645 31.88 28.94 19.62
CA LEU A 645 32.13 27.72 20.38
C LEU A 645 33.49 27.11 20.01
N ALA A 646 33.86 27.10 18.73
CA ALA A 646 35.14 26.59 18.25
C ALA A 646 36.32 27.41 18.79
N VAL A 647 36.18 28.74 18.85
CA VAL A 647 37.17 29.62 19.48
C VAL A 647 37.30 29.31 20.98
N VAL A 648 36.18 29.21 21.70
CA VAL A 648 36.17 28.83 23.12
C VAL A 648 36.86 27.48 23.35
N ASN A 649 36.53 26.46 22.55
CA ASN A 649 37.12 25.12 22.65
C ASN A 649 38.63 25.10 22.37
N LYS A 650 39.16 26.06 21.61
CA LYS A 650 40.61 26.20 21.37
C LYS A 650 41.32 27.04 22.43
N VAL A 651 40.68 28.09 22.92
CA VAL A 651 41.27 29.04 23.88
C VAL A 651 41.23 28.51 25.32
N LEU A 652 40.12 27.90 25.74
CA LEU A 652 39.92 27.44 27.11
C LEU A 652 41.01 26.45 27.56
N PRO A 653 41.39 25.41 26.80
CA PRO A 653 42.44 24.48 27.23
C PRO A 653 43.81 25.16 27.42
N ILE A 654 44.15 26.10 26.54
CA ILE A 654 45.41 26.86 26.61
C ILE A 654 45.39 27.76 27.86
N PHE A 655 44.30 28.49 28.09
CA PHE A 655 44.14 29.34 29.25
C PHE A 655 44.19 28.54 30.56
N THR A 656 43.45 27.43 30.64
CA THR A 656 43.48 26.55 31.81
C THR A 656 44.87 25.95 32.02
N SER A 657 45.60 25.61 30.95
CA SER A 657 47.00 25.18 31.07
C SER A 657 47.85 26.28 31.71
N CYS A 658 47.76 27.54 31.26
CA CYS A 658 48.47 28.67 31.88
C CYS A 658 48.16 28.81 33.38
N VAL A 659 46.88 28.66 33.77
CA VAL A 659 46.46 28.69 35.18
C VAL A 659 47.05 27.50 35.96
N LEU A 660 47.05 26.30 35.39
CA LEU A 660 47.65 25.11 36.00
C LEU A 660 49.16 25.28 36.21
N PHE A 661 49.88 25.82 35.21
CA PHE A 661 51.31 26.12 35.32
C PHE A 661 51.58 27.18 36.41
N TRP A 662 50.80 28.26 36.43
CA TRP A 662 50.94 29.32 37.44
C TRP A 662 50.67 28.80 38.86
N PHE A 663 49.57 28.07 39.06
CA PHE A 663 49.21 27.51 40.37
C PHE A 663 50.18 26.42 40.82
N THR A 664 50.73 25.63 39.90
CA THR A 664 51.76 24.65 40.25
C THR A 664 53.06 25.35 40.65
N ALA A 665 53.45 26.41 39.95
CA ALA A 665 54.65 27.19 40.30
C ALA A 665 54.54 27.80 41.71
N THR A 666 53.37 28.31 42.10
CA THR A 666 53.15 28.84 43.46
C THR A 666 53.15 27.73 44.52
N LEU A 667 52.53 26.57 44.24
CA LEU A 667 52.59 25.41 45.14
C LEU A 667 54.02 24.89 45.33
N LEU A 668 54.82 24.85 44.26
CA LEU A 668 56.24 24.47 44.34
C LEU A 668 57.05 25.46 45.17
N GLN A 669 56.83 26.77 44.98
CA GLN A 669 57.53 27.82 45.73
C GLN A 669 57.15 27.83 47.22
N GLN A 670 55.87 27.61 47.54
CA GLN A 670 55.38 27.57 48.92
C GLN A 670 55.83 26.30 49.68
N ASN A 671 55.94 25.17 48.98
CA ASN A 671 56.45 23.92 49.56
C ASN A 671 57.98 23.92 49.78
N GLN A 672 58.76 24.71 49.04
CA GLN A 672 60.19 24.90 49.34
C GLN A 672 60.43 25.60 50.69
N GLN A 673 59.44 26.32 51.23
CA GLN A 673 59.52 27.00 52.54
C GLN A 673 59.01 26.15 53.71
N THR A 674 58.29 25.04 53.45
CA THR A 674 57.65 24.22 54.49
C THR A 674 58.15 22.78 54.37
N GLN A 675 59.21 22.41 55.10
CA GLN A 675 59.71 21.04 55.15
C GLN A 675 58.64 20.10 55.74
N GLY A 676 57.87 19.39 54.89
CA GLY A 676 57.02 18.30 55.38
C GLY A 676 55.77 17.93 54.56
N ALA A 677 55.32 18.72 53.59
CA ALA A 677 54.18 18.33 52.74
C ALA A 677 54.69 17.78 51.39
N GLN A 678 54.17 16.63 50.95
CA GLN A 678 54.51 15.99 49.67
C GLN A 678 54.51 16.99 48.51
N ALA A 679 55.70 17.42 48.08
CA ALA A 679 55.85 18.32 46.95
C ALA A 679 55.53 17.56 45.65
N LEU A 680 54.64 18.12 44.83
CA LEU A 680 54.45 17.68 43.44
C LEU A 680 55.81 17.69 42.74
N SER A 681 56.21 16.55 42.16
CA SER A 681 57.43 16.50 41.35
C SER A 681 57.19 17.16 39.97
N ILE A 682 58.28 17.54 39.30
CA ILE A 682 58.19 18.12 37.95
C ILE A 682 57.63 17.07 36.96
N GLY A 683 57.97 15.78 37.12
CA GLY A 683 57.46 14.71 36.29
C GLY A 683 55.98 14.43 36.51
N THR A 684 55.51 14.38 37.76
CA THR A 684 54.08 14.20 38.07
C THR A 684 53.24 15.38 37.55
N PHE A 685 53.76 16.61 37.56
CA PHE A 685 53.05 17.74 36.94
C PHE A 685 53.00 17.65 35.41
N LEU A 686 54.08 17.24 34.74
CA LEU A 686 54.05 17.04 33.28
C LEU A 686 53.10 15.90 32.87
N ALA A 687 53.05 14.83 33.66
CA ALA A 687 52.07 13.77 33.52
C ALA A 687 50.63 14.27 33.76
N PHE A 688 50.42 15.11 34.79
CA PHE A 688 49.14 15.77 35.04
C PHE A 688 48.72 16.61 33.83
N ASN A 689 49.61 17.42 33.26
CA ASN A 689 49.31 18.26 32.10
C ASN A 689 48.93 17.42 30.86
N SER A 690 49.59 16.28 30.65
CA SER A 690 49.24 15.33 29.58
C SER A 690 47.87 14.67 29.79
N ALA A 691 47.60 14.22 31.02
CA ALA A 691 46.29 13.66 31.40
C ALA A 691 45.18 14.73 31.31
N PHE A 692 45.49 15.99 31.64
CA PHE A 692 44.57 17.12 31.54
C PHE A 692 44.16 17.42 30.10
N GLY A 693 45.13 17.50 29.17
CA GLY A 693 44.83 17.70 27.76
C GLY A 693 43.92 16.61 27.20
N THR A 694 44.15 15.37 27.64
CA THR A 694 43.33 14.21 27.27
C THR A 694 41.92 14.30 27.86
N PHE A 695 41.80 14.63 29.15
CA PHE A 695 40.52 14.82 29.83
C PHE A 695 39.69 15.92 29.16
N ILE A 696 40.27 17.09 28.91
CA ILE A 696 39.56 18.21 28.27
C ILE A 696 39.17 17.86 26.83
N SER A 697 40.04 17.19 26.07
CA SER A 697 39.69 16.77 24.70
C SER A 697 38.48 15.82 24.69
N GLY A 698 38.45 14.84 25.60
CA GLY A 698 37.31 13.94 25.71
C GLY A 698 36.04 14.62 26.25
N ALA A 699 36.18 15.58 27.16
CA ALA A 699 35.07 16.41 27.63
C ALA A 699 34.46 17.25 26.50
N ILE A 700 35.29 17.89 25.68
CA ILE A 700 34.85 18.62 24.47
C ILE A 700 34.12 17.67 23.51
N GLY A 701 34.67 16.48 23.24
CA GLY A 701 34.04 15.50 22.35
C GLY A 701 32.68 14.99 22.83
N LEU A 702 32.53 14.71 24.13
CA LEU A 702 31.22 14.39 24.72
C LEU A 702 30.25 15.55 24.58
N SER A 703 30.72 16.77 24.84
CA SER A 703 29.92 17.98 24.81
C SER A 703 29.37 18.28 23.41
N THR A 704 30.20 18.18 22.36
CA THR A 704 29.75 18.35 20.97
C THR A 704 28.76 17.26 20.55
N THR A 705 28.93 16.05 21.06
CA THR A 705 28.01 14.92 20.78
C THR A 705 26.61 15.17 21.33
N ILE A 706 26.50 15.84 22.48
CA ILE A 706 25.19 16.26 23.01
C ILE A 706 24.49 17.18 22.01
N VAL A 707 25.21 18.10 21.37
CA VAL A 707 24.65 18.97 20.32
C VAL A 707 24.21 18.15 19.11
N ASP A 708 25.03 17.23 18.62
CA ASP A 708 24.68 16.34 17.50
C ASP A 708 23.41 15.53 17.78
N VAL A 709 23.29 14.98 19.01
CA VAL A 709 22.10 14.24 19.46
C VAL A 709 20.89 15.14 19.56
N LEU A 710 21.04 16.38 20.04
CA LEU A 710 19.92 17.32 20.08
C LEU A 710 19.46 17.75 18.69
N GLU A 711 20.37 17.84 17.71
CA GLU A 711 20.05 18.14 16.31
C GLU A 711 19.32 17.02 15.58
N VAL A 712 19.34 15.80 16.12
CA VAL A 712 18.48 14.71 15.65
C VAL A 712 17.00 15.03 15.87
N LEU A 713 16.63 15.81 16.89
CA LEU A 713 15.22 16.14 17.17
C LEU A 713 14.49 16.87 16.03
N PRO A 714 15.00 17.98 15.47
CA PRO A 714 14.38 18.63 14.32
C PRO A 714 14.40 17.76 13.06
N LEU A 715 15.47 16.98 12.84
CA LEU A 715 15.54 16.02 11.73
C LEU A 715 14.47 14.93 11.88
N TRP A 716 14.25 14.42 13.10
CA TRP A 716 13.22 13.44 13.41
C TRP A 716 11.84 13.97 13.10
N LYS A 717 11.50 15.19 13.57
CA LYS A 717 10.23 15.85 13.26
C LYS A 717 9.99 16.00 11.75
N ARG A 718 11.07 16.17 10.97
CA ARG A 718 11.01 16.25 9.51
C ARG A 718 10.76 14.88 8.86
N ALA A 719 11.43 13.84 9.35
CA ALA A 719 11.29 12.46 8.85
C ALA A 719 9.98 11.79 9.31
N GLN A 720 9.41 12.22 10.44
CA GLN A 720 8.25 11.61 11.09
C GLN A 720 7.07 11.34 10.16
N PRO A 721 6.63 12.25 9.25
CA PRO A 721 5.52 11.97 8.35
C PRO A 721 5.75 10.76 7.43
N ILE A 722 6.98 10.52 6.95
CA ILE A 722 7.29 9.35 6.10
C ILE A 722 7.27 8.07 6.94
N LEU A 723 7.82 8.13 8.16
CA LEU A 723 7.99 6.98 9.04
C LEU A 723 6.69 6.52 9.70
N GLN A 724 5.78 7.45 9.98
CA GLN A 724 4.48 7.18 10.62
C GLN A 724 3.33 7.05 9.63
N ALA A 725 3.49 7.49 8.38
CA ALA A 725 2.45 7.29 7.38
C ALA A 725 2.18 5.80 7.20
N GLU A 726 0.90 5.43 7.26
CA GLU A 726 0.46 4.06 7.01
C GLU A 726 0.71 3.69 5.54
N PRO A 727 1.32 2.52 5.26
CA PRO A 727 1.39 1.99 3.92
C PRO A 727 0.00 1.80 3.33
N GLU A 728 -0.10 1.85 2.01
CA GLU A 728 -1.35 1.64 1.27
C GLU A 728 -1.92 0.23 1.47
N VAL A 729 -1.04 -0.75 1.73
CA VAL A 729 -1.40 -2.16 1.83
C VAL A 729 -0.93 -2.73 3.17
N SER A 730 -1.85 -3.29 3.97
CA SER A 730 -1.60 -3.90 5.29
C SER A 730 -1.81 -5.42 5.25
N HIS A 731 -1.18 -6.20 6.14
CA HIS A 731 -1.28 -7.67 6.17
C HIS A 731 -2.72 -8.18 6.41
N SER A 732 -3.62 -7.30 6.86
CA SER A 732 -5.03 -7.59 7.09
C SER A 732 -5.89 -7.58 5.83
N LYS A 733 -5.40 -7.05 4.70
CA LYS A 733 -6.18 -6.95 3.46
C LYS A 733 -6.20 -8.29 2.71
N ALA A 734 -7.38 -8.67 2.23
CA ALA A 734 -7.58 -9.92 1.50
C ALA A 734 -7.03 -9.81 0.07
N ASP A 735 -6.52 -10.92 -0.48
CA ASP A 735 -6.25 -11.01 -1.91
C ASP A 735 -7.60 -11.07 -2.66
N PRO A 736 -7.86 -10.16 -3.62
CA PRO A 736 -9.11 -10.18 -4.39
C PRO A 736 -9.30 -11.43 -5.26
N GLY A 737 -8.25 -12.23 -5.47
CA GLY A 737 -8.29 -13.35 -6.41
C GLY A 737 -8.35 -12.85 -7.86
N LYS A 738 -8.79 -13.73 -8.78
CA LYS A 738 -8.96 -13.38 -10.20
C LYS A 738 -10.29 -12.68 -10.41
N LEU A 739 -10.25 -11.42 -10.85
CA LEU A 739 -11.44 -10.61 -11.08
C LEU A 739 -12.18 -11.06 -12.35
N SER A 740 -13.51 -11.12 -12.25
CA SER A 740 -14.44 -11.29 -13.39
C SER A 740 -14.56 -10.00 -14.19
N GLY A 741 -14.45 -8.85 -13.51
CA GLY A 741 -14.51 -7.52 -14.11
C GLY A 741 -15.75 -6.70 -13.73
N ARG A 742 -16.58 -7.15 -12.78
CA ARG A 742 -17.73 -6.38 -12.31
C ARG A 742 -17.26 -5.25 -11.39
N VAL A 743 -17.71 -4.02 -11.67
CA VAL A 743 -17.36 -2.83 -10.89
C VAL A 743 -18.64 -2.12 -10.44
N VAL A 744 -18.74 -1.82 -9.15
CA VAL A 744 -19.88 -1.06 -8.58
C VAL A 744 -19.34 0.10 -7.76
N VAL A 745 -19.74 1.31 -8.13
CA VAL A 745 -19.59 2.53 -7.32
C VAL A 745 -20.96 2.77 -6.71
N ASP A 746 -21.03 2.79 -5.38
CA ASP A 746 -22.30 2.86 -4.66
C ASP A 746 -22.37 4.11 -3.79
N HIS A 747 -23.23 5.05 -4.17
CA HIS A 747 -23.58 6.27 -3.45
C HIS A 747 -22.36 7.09 -2.98
N VAL A 748 -21.31 7.14 -3.79
CA VAL A 748 -20.03 7.74 -3.39
C VAL A 748 -20.14 9.26 -3.24
N VAL A 749 -19.73 9.75 -2.07
CA VAL A 749 -19.54 11.17 -1.74
C VAL A 749 -18.06 11.41 -1.50
N PHE A 750 -17.51 12.47 -2.11
CA PHE A 750 -16.09 12.77 -1.98
C PHE A 750 -15.79 14.27 -2.09
N ARG A 751 -14.83 14.71 -1.28
CA ARG A 751 -14.17 16.02 -1.34
C ARG A 751 -12.67 15.86 -1.08
N TYR A 752 -11.86 16.76 -1.64
CA TYR A 752 -10.40 16.74 -1.43
C TYR A 752 -9.97 17.28 -0.05
N ARG A 753 -10.81 18.12 0.57
CA ARG A 753 -10.55 18.73 1.87
C ARG A 753 -11.85 18.75 2.65
N ASP A 754 -11.80 18.51 3.96
CA ASP A 754 -12.98 18.50 4.83
C ASP A 754 -13.78 19.81 4.74
N ASP A 755 -13.08 20.93 4.63
CA ASP A 755 -13.61 22.29 4.48
C ASP A 755 -13.98 22.68 3.03
N GLY A 756 -13.76 21.79 2.08
CA GLY A 756 -13.96 22.03 0.64
C GLY A 756 -15.34 21.67 0.12
N PRO A 757 -15.68 22.10 -1.12
CA PRO A 757 -16.91 21.69 -1.78
C PRO A 757 -16.89 20.19 -2.13
N LEU A 758 -18.07 19.58 -2.12
CA LEU A 758 -18.25 18.22 -2.63
C LEU A 758 -17.92 18.17 -4.12
N ILE A 759 -17.00 17.28 -4.49
CA ILE A 759 -16.61 17.05 -5.88
C ILE A 759 -17.44 15.94 -6.50
N LEU A 760 -17.76 14.91 -5.70
CA LEU A 760 -18.76 13.90 -6.03
C LEU A 760 -19.79 13.88 -4.92
N ASN A 761 -21.06 13.80 -5.31
CA ASN A 761 -22.18 13.82 -4.40
C ASN A 761 -23.18 12.76 -4.81
N ASN A 762 -23.17 11.65 -4.06
CA ASN A 762 -24.09 10.53 -4.26
C ASN A 762 -24.01 9.93 -5.68
N VAL A 763 -22.80 9.55 -6.09
CA VAL A 763 -22.54 8.97 -7.41
C VAL A 763 -22.62 7.45 -7.35
N SER A 764 -23.53 6.87 -8.15
CA SER A 764 -23.67 5.43 -8.31
C SER A 764 -23.49 5.01 -9.77
N ILE A 765 -22.59 4.06 -10.02
CA ILE A 765 -22.26 3.52 -11.35
C ILE A 765 -22.10 2.01 -11.22
N ARG A 766 -22.60 1.26 -12.21
CA ARG A 766 -22.46 -0.19 -12.25
C ARG A 766 -22.01 -0.61 -13.64
N ALA A 767 -20.94 -1.40 -13.68
CA ALA A 767 -20.39 -2.01 -14.88
C ALA A 767 -20.42 -3.53 -14.71
N GLU A 768 -21.12 -4.23 -15.59
CA GLU A 768 -21.11 -5.69 -15.66
C GLU A 768 -19.85 -6.21 -16.36
N PRO A 769 -19.44 -7.47 -16.13
CA PRO A 769 -18.29 -8.07 -16.80
C PRO A 769 -18.37 -7.94 -18.32
N GLY A 770 -17.36 -7.31 -18.93
CA GLY A 770 -17.30 -7.09 -20.39
C GLY A 770 -18.05 -5.87 -20.91
N GLU A 771 -18.80 -5.16 -20.05
CA GLU A 771 -19.61 -3.98 -20.46
C GLU A 771 -18.72 -2.78 -20.78
N PHE A 772 -19.08 -2.04 -21.83
CA PHE A 772 -18.47 -0.77 -22.19
C PHE A 772 -19.27 0.43 -21.65
N ILE A 773 -18.72 1.02 -20.59
CA ILE A 773 -19.22 2.22 -19.94
C ILE A 773 -18.48 3.47 -20.46
N ALA A 774 -19.23 4.48 -20.89
CA ALA A 774 -18.71 5.81 -21.18
C ALA A 774 -19.13 6.85 -20.12
N LEU A 775 -18.19 7.66 -19.67
CA LEU A 775 -18.42 8.78 -18.76
C LEU A 775 -18.32 10.10 -19.53
N VAL A 776 -19.41 10.87 -19.55
CA VAL A 776 -19.53 12.13 -20.30
C VAL A 776 -19.93 13.26 -19.36
N GLY A 777 -19.44 14.48 -19.58
CA GLY A 777 -19.81 15.63 -18.75
C GLY A 777 -18.93 16.84 -19.00
N THR A 778 -19.33 18.00 -18.47
CA THR A 778 -18.56 19.25 -18.57
C THR A 778 -17.19 19.15 -17.91
N SER A 779 -16.26 20.04 -18.27
CA SER A 779 -14.98 20.12 -17.57
C SER A 779 -15.23 20.45 -16.09
N GLY A 780 -14.49 19.81 -15.19
CA GLY A 780 -14.68 19.98 -13.74
C GLY A 780 -15.83 19.18 -13.12
N SER A 781 -16.59 18.38 -13.87
CA SER A 781 -17.75 17.64 -13.34
C SER A 781 -17.43 16.48 -12.39
N GLY A 782 -16.15 16.14 -12.18
CA GLY A 782 -15.70 15.08 -11.28
C GLY A 782 -15.22 13.78 -11.93
N LYS A 783 -15.22 13.67 -13.27
CA LYS A 783 -14.85 12.44 -14.02
C LYS A 783 -13.47 11.88 -13.65
N SER A 784 -12.41 12.69 -13.71
CA SER A 784 -11.06 12.24 -13.36
C SER A 784 -10.91 11.95 -11.85
N THR A 785 -11.70 12.61 -10.99
CA THR A 785 -11.75 12.29 -9.55
C THR A 785 -12.37 10.92 -9.31
N LEU A 786 -13.44 10.56 -10.04
CA LEU A 786 -14.02 9.23 -10.00
C LEU A 786 -13.00 8.15 -10.42
N PHE A 787 -12.20 8.40 -11.45
CA PHE A 787 -11.11 7.49 -11.83
C PHE A 787 -10.07 7.33 -10.72
N ARG A 788 -9.68 8.41 -10.04
CA ARG A 788 -8.76 8.33 -8.89
C ARG A 788 -9.32 7.47 -7.76
N LEU A 789 -10.63 7.55 -7.51
CA LEU A 789 -11.31 6.70 -6.52
C LEU A 789 -11.39 5.24 -6.97
N LEU A 790 -11.73 4.97 -8.24
CA LEU A 790 -11.69 3.61 -8.80
C LEU A 790 -10.30 2.99 -8.66
N LEU A 791 -9.25 3.77 -8.88
CA LEU A 791 -7.86 3.33 -8.71
C LEU A 791 -7.44 3.18 -7.23
N GLY A 792 -8.24 3.65 -6.27
CA GLY A 792 -7.89 3.67 -4.85
C GLY A 792 -6.83 4.70 -4.48
N PHE A 793 -6.58 5.71 -5.33
CA PHE A 793 -5.65 6.81 -5.00
C PHE A 793 -6.22 7.74 -3.94
N GLU A 794 -7.55 7.81 -3.87
CA GLU A 794 -8.31 8.54 -2.86
C GLU A 794 -9.32 7.58 -2.23
N THR A 795 -9.82 7.92 -1.04
CA THR A 795 -10.89 7.17 -0.35
C THR A 795 -12.14 8.04 -0.25
N PRO A 796 -13.34 7.50 -0.54
CA PRO A 796 -14.59 8.25 -0.42
C PRO A 796 -14.89 8.63 1.05
N GLU A 797 -15.61 9.74 1.25
CA GLU A 797 -16.10 10.18 2.57
C GLU A 797 -17.28 9.32 3.04
N SER A 798 -18.17 8.97 2.10
CA SER A 798 -19.24 7.99 2.28
C SER A 798 -19.53 7.25 0.97
N GLY A 799 -20.20 6.11 1.08
CA GLY A 799 -20.35 5.15 -0.01
C GLY A 799 -19.12 4.27 -0.19
N SER A 800 -19.22 3.28 -1.08
CA SER A 800 -18.18 2.25 -1.25
C SER A 800 -17.99 1.89 -2.72
N ILE A 801 -16.80 1.36 -3.04
CA ILE A 801 -16.45 0.86 -4.38
C ILE A 801 -16.18 -0.63 -4.25
N TYR A 802 -16.85 -1.42 -5.09
CA TYR A 802 -16.78 -2.87 -5.09
C TYR A 802 -16.22 -3.40 -6.40
N TYR A 803 -15.34 -4.38 -6.30
CA TYR A 803 -14.84 -5.20 -7.40
C TYR A 803 -15.33 -6.64 -7.16
N ASP A 804 -16.19 -7.14 -8.04
CA ASP A 804 -16.83 -8.47 -7.89
C ASP A 804 -17.49 -8.69 -6.52
N GLY A 805 -18.10 -7.65 -5.95
CA GLY A 805 -18.76 -7.68 -4.64
C GLY A 805 -17.82 -7.52 -3.43
N GLN A 806 -16.50 -7.45 -3.65
CA GLN A 806 -15.52 -7.17 -2.61
C GLN A 806 -15.22 -5.67 -2.52
N GLU A 807 -15.29 -5.10 -1.33
CA GLU A 807 -15.02 -3.68 -1.12
C GLU A 807 -13.52 -3.35 -1.29
N LEU A 808 -13.20 -2.29 -2.04
CA LEU A 808 -11.82 -1.88 -2.36
C LEU A 808 -10.96 -1.62 -1.11
N THR A 809 -11.56 -1.13 -0.04
CA THR A 809 -10.88 -0.84 1.23
C THR A 809 -10.40 -2.11 1.94
N GLY A 810 -11.11 -3.23 1.78
CA GLY A 810 -10.84 -4.53 2.40
C GLY A 810 -9.87 -5.43 1.63
N VAL A 811 -9.56 -5.11 0.37
CA VAL A 811 -8.72 -5.93 -0.51
C VAL A 811 -7.37 -5.29 -0.81
N ASP A 812 -6.38 -6.10 -1.19
CA ASP A 812 -5.07 -5.63 -1.65
C ASP A 812 -5.22 -4.89 -2.98
N VAL A 813 -5.09 -3.55 -2.92
CA VAL A 813 -5.22 -2.68 -4.10
C VAL A 813 -4.13 -2.92 -5.14
N HIS A 814 -2.94 -3.40 -4.77
CA HIS A 814 -1.91 -3.77 -5.75
C HIS A 814 -2.38 -4.97 -6.57
N ALA A 815 -3.02 -5.96 -5.94
CA ALA A 815 -3.58 -7.12 -6.62
C ALA A 815 -4.75 -6.75 -7.55
N VAL A 816 -5.59 -5.78 -7.16
CA VAL A 816 -6.62 -5.21 -8.04
C VAL A 816 -5.98 -4.51 -9.24
N ARG A 817 -5.04 -3.57 -9.01
CA ARG A 817 -4.40 -2.77 -10.07
C ARG A 817 -3.61 -3.62 -11.08
N ARG A 818 -3.02 -4.75 -10.66
CA ARG A 818 -2.35 -5.70 -11.58
C ARG A 818 -3.30 -6.31 -12.63
N GLN A 819 -4.59 -6.34 -12.34
CA GLN A 819 -5.62 -6.86 -13.24
C GLN A 819 -6.31 -5.75 -14.05
N MET A 820 -5.84 -4.49 -13.92
CA MET A 820 -6.38 -3.32 -14.60
C MET A 820 -5.39 -2.79 -15.64
N GLY A 821 -5.91 -2.34 -16.78
CA GLY A 821 -5.15 -1.54 -17.74
C GLY A 821 -5.62 -0.10 -17.67
N VAL A 822 -4.71 0.84 -17.44
CA VAL A 822 -5.06 2.22 -17.11
C VAL A 822 -4.28 3.17 -18.01
N VAL A 823 -4.99 4.12 -18.61
CA VAL A 823 -4.38 5.26 -19.34
C VAL A 823 -4.96 6.54 -18.75
N LEU A 824 -4.12 7.28 -18.02
CA LEU A 824 -4.48 8.58 -17.44
C LEU A 824 -4.16 9.72 -18.40
N GLN A 825 -4.91 10.82 -18.33
CA GLN A 825 -4.77 12.00 -19.19
C GLN A 825 -3.32 12.56 -19.25
N ASN A 826 -2.62 12.59 -18.11
CA ASN A 826 -1.26 13.11 -17.97
C ASN A 826 -0.21 12.02 -17.68
N SER A 827 -0.31 10.88 -18.35
CA SER A 827 0.66 9.79 -18.18
C SER A 827 2.04 10.17 -18.74
N ARG A 828 3.10 9.92 -17.96
CA ARG A 828 4.49 10.11 -18.38
C ARG A 828 5.10 8.80 -18.86
N LEU A 829 6.00 8.90 -19.83
CA LEU A 829 6.82 7.78 -20.28
C LEU A 829 8.14 7.76 -19.51
N MET A 830 8.68 6.56 -19.34
CA MET A 830 9.99 6.36 -18.74
C MET A 830 11.06 6.62 -19.80
N SER A 831 12.20 7.17 -19.38
CA SER A 831 13.37 7.29 -20.25
C SER A 831 14.01 5.91 -20.41
N ALA A 832 13.50 5.13 -21.37
CA ALA A 832 13.79 3.72 -21.56
C ALA A 832 13.43 3.29 -22.99
N SER A 833 13.74 2.06 -23.38
CA SER A 833 13.31 1.53 -24.68
C SER A 833 11.77 1.45 -24.80
N ILE A 834 11.25 1.37 -26.02
CA ILE A 834 9.81 1.13 -26.27
C ILE A 834 9.36 -0.16 -25.59
N PHE A 835 10.15 -1.22 -25.69
CA PHE A 835 9.90 -2.49 -25.01
C PHE A 835 9.76 -2.32 -23.50
N GLU A 836 10.71 -1.65 -22.85
CA GLU A 836 10.66 -1.40 -21.39
C GLU A 836 9.49 -0.49 -21.02
N ASN A 837 9.12 0.46 -21.89
CA ASN A 837 7.94 1.29 -21.69
C ASN A 837 6.64 0.49 -21.81
N ILE A 838 6.53 -0.48 -22.73
CA ILE A 838 5.36 -1.36 -22.84
C ILE A 838 5.30 -2.30 -21.63
N ALA A 839 6.43 -2.95 -21.32
CA ALA A 839 6.54 -3.90 -20.22
C ALA A 839 6.33 -3.24 -18.85
N SER A 840 6.78 -1.99 -18.67
CA SER A 840 6.60 -1.18 -17.45
C SER A 840 7.01 -1.90 -16.16
N GLY A 841 8.10 -2.68 -16.23
CA GLY A 841 8.61 -3.48 -15.11
C GLY A 841 7.92 -4.83 -14.92
N ALA A 842 6.90 -5.16 -15.71
CA ALA A 842 6.38 -6.51 -15.80
C ALA A 842 7.27 -7.37 -16.72
N LEU A 843 7.31 -8.67 -16.44
CA LEU A 843 8.01 -9.63 -17.29
C LEU A 843 7.12 -9.95 -18.48
N VAL A 844 7.42 -9.32 -19.62
CA VAL A 844 6.70 -9.46 -20.89
C VAL A 844 7.67 -9.97 -21.94
N THR A 845 7.25 -10.92 -22.77
CA THR A 845 8.04 -11.36 -23.93
C THR A 845 8.02 -10.32 -25.05
N ILE A 846 9.03 -10.33 -25.92
CA ILE A 846 9.05 -9.39 -27.06
C ILE A 846 7.82 -9.57 -27.97
N ASP A 847 7.32 -10.79 -28.11
CA ASP A 847 6.16 -11.11 -28.93
C ASP A 847 4.85 -10.58 -28.31
N GLU A 848 4.70 -10.69 -26.99
CA GLU A 848 3.57 -10.06 -26.27
C GLU A 848 3.62 -8.53 -26.38
N ALA A 849 4.81 -7.93 -26.34
CA ALA A 849 4.97 -6.51 -26.57
C ALA A 849 4.58 -6.10 -28.01
N TRP A 850 4.94 -6.91 -29.01
CA TRP A 850 4.50 -6.71 -30.40
C TRP A 850 3.00 -6.86 -30.57
N GLU A 851 2.39 -7.83 -29.89
CA GLU A 851 0.93 -8.02 -29.92
C GLU A 851 0.21 -6.82 -29.29
N ALA A 852 0.69 -6.34 -28.13
CA ALA A 852 0.18 -5.13 -27.51
C ALA A 852 0.33 -3.90 -28.42
N ALA A 853 1.46 -3.79 -29.14
CA ALA A 853 1.68 -2.72 -30.11
C ALA A 853 0.74 -2.83 -31.33
N ARG A 854 0.39 -4.02 -31.81
CA ARG A 854 -0.63 -4.20 -32.86
C ARG A 854 -2.01 -3.77 -32.39
N MET A 855 -2.43 -4.23 -31.22
CA MET A 855 -3.72 -3.84 -30.62
C MET A 855 -3.83 -2.32 -30.43
N ALA A 856 -2.70 -1.65 -30.16
CA ALA A 856 -2.63 -0.20 -30.03
C ALA A 856 -2.46 0.57 -31.36
N GLY A 857 -2.37 -0.11 -32.51
CA GLY A 857 -2.09 0.51 -33.80
C GLY A 857 -0.70 1.17 -33.88
N PHE A 858 0.28 0.68 -33.13
CA PHE A 858 1.65 1.21 -33.05
C PHE A 858 2.71 0.36 -33.73
N ALA A 859 2.39 -0.88 -34.11
CA ALA A 859 3.37 -1.82 -34.66
C ALA A 859 4.12 -1.29 -35.90
N ASP A 860 3.41 -0.73 -36.88
CA ASP A 860 4.00 -0.21 -38.13
C ASP A 860 4.98 0.94 -37.85
N ASP A 861 4.63 1.85 -36.94
CA ASP A 861 5.50 2.93 -36.50
C ASP A 861 6.77 2.39 -35.86
N ILE A 862 6.65 1.39 -34.96
CA ILE A 862 7.81 0.78 -34.30
C ILE A 862 8.71 0.11 -35.35
N GLN A 863 8.15 -0.59 -36.35
CA GLN A 863 8.93 -1.22 -37.42
C GLN A 863 9.71 -0.20 -38.27
N ALA A 864 9.15 1.00 -38.46
CA ALA A 864 9.82 2.08 -39.17
C ALA A 864 10.93 2.75 -38.35
N MET A 865 11.03 2.49 -37.04
CA MET A 865 12.08 3.06 -36.19
C MET A 865 13.41 2.28 -36.33
N PRO A 866 14.58 2.95 -36.31
CA PRO A 866 15.88 2.30 -36.57
C PRO A 866 16.20 1.11 -35.66
N MET A 867 15.75 1.14 -34.40
CA MET A 867 16.02 0.11 -33.39
C MET A 867 14.76 -0.68 -33.01
N GLY A 868 13.64 -0.51 -33.74
CA GLY A 868 12.38 -1.17 -33.43
C GLY A 868 11.95 -0.99 -31.97
N MET A 869 11.64 -2.11 -31.31
CA MET A 869 11.28 -2.18 -29.89
C MET A 869 12.38 -1.67 -28.93
N HIS A 870 13.65 -1.65 -29.37
CA HIS A 870 14.77 -1.14 -28.59
C HIS A 870 15.02 0.36 -28.79
N THR A 871 14.19 1.04 -29.59
CA THR A 871 14.27 2.50 -29.74
C THR A 871 14.04 3.17 -28.38
N VAL A 872 14.97 4.04 -27.99
CA VAL A 872 14.92 4.71 -26.69
C VAL A 872 13.99 5.92 -26.76
N VAL A 873 13.03 5.97 -25.85
CA VAL A 873 12.18 7.12 -25.60
C VAL A 873 12.87 8.03 -24.59
N SER A 874 13.00 9.32 -24.91
CA SER A 874 13.62 10.29 -23.99
C SER A 874 12.70 10.62 -22.81
N GLU A 875 13.26 11.21 -21.74
CA GLU A 875 12.49 11.65 -20.58
C GLU A 875 11.29 12.53 -21.00
N GLY A 876 10.08 12.15 -20.57
CA GLY A 876 8.85 12.85 -20.95
C GLY A 876 8.35 12.61 -22.39
N GLY A 877 9.07 11.82 -23.19
CA GLY A 877 8.69 11.45 -24.55
C GLY A 877 8.91 12.54 -25.60
N GLY A 878 9.92 13.40 -25.43
CA GLY A 878 10.18 14.53 -26.33
C GLY A 878 10.57 14.16 -27.77
N ASN A 879 10.99 12.91 -28.01
CA ASN A 879 11.39 12.41 -29.32
C ASN A 879 10.28 11.63 -30.08
N ILE A 880 9.05 11.57 -29.56
CA ILE A 880 7.91 10.92 -30.22
C ILE A 880 6.70 11.87 -30.30
N SER A 881 5.82 11.66 -31.26
CA SER A 881 4.62 12.49 -31.41
C SER A 881 3.58 12.23 -30.30
N GLY A 882 2.66 13.17 -30.09
CA GLY A 882 1.59 13.00 -29.09
C GLY A 882 0.70 11.77 -29.33
N GLY A 883 0.40 11.46 -30.59
CA GLY A 883 -0.33 10.26 -30.98
C GLY A 883 0.47 8.96 -30.77
N GLN A 884 1.78 8.97 -31.05
CA GLN A 884 2.68 7.84 -30.74
C GLN A 884 2.77 7.58 -29.24
N ARG A 885 2.87 8.66 -28.45
CA ARG A 885 2.87 8.58 -26.99
C ARG A 885 1.57 7.94 -26.47
N GLN A 886 0.40 8.34 -26.97
CA GLN A 886 -0.87 7.73 -26.57
C GLN A 886 -0.94 6.26 -26.95
N ARG A 887 -0.56 5.89 -28.18
CA ARG A 887 -0.52 4.48 -28.61
C ARG A 887 0.41 3.63 -27.73
N LEU A 888 1.58 4.15 -27.37
CA LEU A 888 2.51 3.47 -26.46
C LEU A 888 1.90 3.25 -25.06
N LEU A 889 1.16 4.24 -24.54
CA LEU A 889 0.45 4.11 -23.27
C LEU A 889 -0.70 3.09 -23.35
N ILE A 890 -1.42 3.04 -24.48
CA ILE A 890 -2.45 2.03 -24.74
C ILE A 890 -1.82 0.63 -24.81
N ALA A 891 -0.71 0.46 -25.54
CA ALA A 891 0.02 -0.80 -25.60
C ALA A 891 0.45 -1.26 -24.19
N ARG A 892 0.99 -0.35 -23.36
CA ARG A 892 1.32 -0.62 -21.95
C ARG A 892 0.09 -1.10 -21.16
N ALA A 893 -1.07 -0.50 -21.35
CA ALA A 893 -2.28 -0.89 -20.65
C ALA A 893 -2.82 -2.27 -21.09
N LEU A 894 -2.57 -2.67 -22.34
CA LEU A 894 -3.10 -3.91 -22.92
C LEU A 894 -2.19 -5.12 -22.75
N VAL A 895 -0.89 -4.91 -22.55
CA VAL A 895 0.11 -5.98 -22.59
C VAL A 895 -0.15 -7.12 -21.60
N LEU A 896 -0.69 -6.80 -20.42
CA LEU A 896 -1.00 -7.79 -19.38
C LEU A 896 -2.39 -8.43 -19.52
N LYS A 897 -3.12 -8.15 -20.60
CA LYS A 897 -4.48 -8.65 -20.86
C LYS A 897 -5.40 -8.43 -19.64
N PRO A 898 -5.62 -7.16 -19.25
CA PRO A 898 -6.35 -6.82 -18.03
C PRO A 898 -7.83 -7.23 -18.10
N ARG A 899 -8.48 -7.36 -16.95
CA ARG A 899 -9.93 -7.63 -16.83
C ARG A 899 -10.77 -6.37 -16.89
N ILE A 900 -10.19 -5.25 -16.48
CA ILE A 900 -10.83 -3.95 -16.39
C ILE A 900 -9.93 -2.92 -17.07
N LEU A 901 -10.49 -2.09 -17.95
CA LEU A 901 -9.80 -1.01 -18.62
C LEU A 901 -10.36 0.35 -18.20
N LEU A 902 -9.47 1.25 -17.78
CA LEU A 902 -9.79 2.63 -17.42
C LEU A 902 -9.05 3.60 -18.35
N PHE A 903 -9.76 4.22 -19.29
CA PHE A 903 -9.17 5.19 -20.22
C PHE A 903 -9.69 6.60 -19.98
N ASP A 904 -8.79 7.51 -19.62
CA ASP A 904 -9.08 8.94 -19.46
C ASP A 904 -8.55 9.69 -20.69
N GLU A 905 -9.45 10.00 -21.63
CA GLU A 905 -9.15 10.68 -22.90
C GLU A 905 -8.05 10.01 -23.75
N ALA A 906 -7.86 8.70 -23.60
CA ALA A 906 -6.74 7.96 -24.20
C ALA A 906 -6.68 8.03 -25.74
N THR A 907 -7.84 8.20 -26.41
CA THR A 907 -7.95 8.24 -27.87
C THR A 907 -8.03 9.67 -28.43
N SER A 908 -7.86 10.70 -27.60
CA SER A 908 -8.11 12.10 -27.97
C SER A 908 -7.10 12.69 -28.96
N ALA A 909 -5.87 12.19 -29.00
CA ALA A 909 -4.81 12.61 -29.92
C ALA A 909 -4.51 11.56 -31.01
N LEU A 910 -5.35 10.53 -31.11
CA LEU A 910 -5.27 9.55 -32.20
C LEU A 910 -5.98 10.08 -33.45
N ASP A 911 -5.44 9.75 -34.61
CA ASP A 911 -6.11 9.89 -35.89
C ASP A 911 -7.25 8.85 -36.03
N ASN A 912 -8.15 9.06 -36.99
CA ASN A 912 -9.33 8.22 -37.16
C ASN A 912 -9.01 6.75 -37.47
N ARG A 913 -7.94 6.48 -38.24
CA ARG A 913 -7.56 5.11 -38.63
C ARG A 913 -7.04 4.36 -37.39
N THR A 914 -6.11 4.96 -36.65
CA THR A 914 -5.59 4.36 -35.41
C THR A 914 -6.69 4.18 -34.37
N GLN A 915 -7.59 5.15 -34.22
CA GLN A 915 -8.72 5.03 -33.29
C GLN A 915 -9.62 3.84 -33.62
N ALA A 916 -9.88 3.57 -34.90
CA ALA A 916 -10.67 2.41 -35.33
C ALA A 916 -9.98 1.09 -34.97
N ILE A 917 -8.67 0.97 -35.24
CA ILE A 917 -7.87 -0.22 -34.89
C ILE A 917 -7.93 -0.50 -33.39
N VAL A 918 -7.75 0.53 -32.56
CA VAL A 918 -7.82 0.41 -31.11
C VAL A 918 -9.22 -0.02 -30.67
N SER A 919 -10.28 0.59 -31.22
CA SER A 919 -11.67 0.23 -30.88
C SER A 919 -11.97 -1.23 -31.20
N GLU A 920 -11.61 -1.69 -32.40
CA GLU A 920 -11.82 -3.07 -32.84
C GLU A 920 -11.07 -4.07 -31.95
N SER A 921 -9.81 -3.77 -31.61
CA SER A 921 -9.00 -4.60 -30.72
C SER A 921 -9.61 -4.69 -29.32
N LEU A 922 -10.17 -3.59 -28.81
CA LEU A 922 -10.84 -3.56 -27.50
C LEU A 922 -12.16 -4.32 -27.50
N ASP A 923 -12.92 -4.27 -28.59
CA ASP A 923 -14.18 -5.01 -28.74
C ASP A 923 -13.95 -6.53 -28.75
N GLN A 924 -12.84 -6.99 -29.34
CA GLN A 924 -12.45 -8.40 -29.36
C GLN A 924 -12.05 -8.95 -27.97
N LEU A 925 -11.49 -8.11 -27.10
CA LEU A 925 -11.03 -8.53 -25.77
C LEU A 925 -12.17 -8.84 -24.80
N LYS A 926 -13.40 -8.33 -25.03
CA LYS A 926 -14.58 -8.49 -24.16
C LYS A 926 -14.28 -8.21 -22.67
N VAL A 927 -13.46 -7.20 -22.40
CA VAL A 927 -13.09 -6.77 -21.05
C VAL A 927 -14.01 -5.63 -20.60
N THR A 928 -14.20 -5.47 -19.29
CA THR A 928 -14.98 -4.34 -18.77
C THR A 928 -14.23 -3.04 -19.06
N ARG A 929 -14.89 -2.08 -19.69
CA ARG A 929 -14.26 -0.81 -20.12
C ARG A 929 -15.00 0.35 -19.49
N ILE A 930 -14.27 1.22 -18.81
CA ILE A 930 -14.78 2.51 -18.34
C ILE A 930 -13.94 3.59 -18.99
N VAL A 931 -14.55 4.43 -19.82
CA VAL A 931 -13.85 5.41 -20.65
C VAL A 931 -14.41 6.80 -20.43
N ILE A 932 -13.54 7.77 -20.15
CA ILE A 932 -13.86 9.19 -20.24
C ILE A 932 -13.53 9.64 -21.66
N ALA A 933 -14.54 9.99 -22.43
CA ALA A 933 -14.36 10.40 -23.81
C ALA A 933 -15.14 11.67 -24.14
N HIS A 934 -14.48 12.51 -24.93
CA HIS A 934 -15.04 13.74 -25.49
C HIS A 934 -15.36 13.62 -26.98
N ARG A 935 -15.10 12.49 -27.65
CA ARG A 935 -15.44 12.30 -29.08
C ARG A 935 -16.69 11.44 -29.21
N VAL A 936 -17.67 11.92 -29.99
CA VAL A 936 -18.90 11.16 -30.32
C VAL A 936 -18.58 9.77 -30.88
N SER A 937 -17.57 9.66 -31.74
CA SER A 937 -17.17 8.39 -32.37
C SER A 937 -16.72 7.33 -31.37
N THR A 938 -16.14 7.73 -30.23
CA THR A 938 -15.68 6.81 -29.18
C THR A 938 -16.84 6.33 -28.31
N ILE A 939 -17.80 7.20 -28.00
CA ILE A 939 -18.91 6.90 -27.08
C ILE A 939 -20.13 6.27 -27.76
N ARG A 940 -20.20 6.32 -29.10
CA ARG A 940 -21.34 5.77 -29.85
C ARG A 940 -21.55 4.28 -29.60
N ASN A 941 -20.46 3.53 -29.45
CA ASN A 941 -20.49 2.08 -29.25
C ASN A 941 -20.57 1.69 -27.77
N ALA A 942 -20.76 2.64 -26.85
CA ALA A 942 -20.87 2.33 -25.43
C ALA A 942 -22.22 1.66 -25.13
N ASP A 943 -22.17 0.53 -24.42
CA ASP A 943 -23.35 -0.18 -23.94
C ASP A 943 -24.16 0.72 -22.99
N ARG A 944 -23.45 1.52 -22.18
CA ARG A 944 -24.06 2.48 -21.26
C ARG A 944 -23.22 3.74 -21.10
N ILE A 945 -23.92 4.87 -21.09
CA ILE A 945 -23.34 6.18 -20.88
C ILE A 945 -23.86 6.75 -19.57
N TYR A 946 -22.95 7.25 -18.73
CA TYR A 946 -23.27 8.04 -17.55
C TYR A 946 -22.87 9.49 -17.78
N VAL A 947 -23.84 10.39 -17.59
CA VAL A 947 -23.65 11.83 -17.78
C VAL A 947 -23.50 12.49 -16.42
N LEU A 948 -22.34 13.08 -16.18
CA LEU A 948 -21.92 13.67 -14.92
C LEU A 948 -21.94 15.20 -15.00
N GLN A 949 -22.65 15.83 -14.07
CA GLN A 949 -22.73 17.29 -13.92
C GLN A 949 -22.67 17.66 -12.45
N ASP A 950 -21.83 18.63 -12.09
CA ASP A 950 -21.68 19.15 -10.72
C ASP A 950 -21.54 18.04 -9.66
N GLY A 951 -20.76 17.01 -9.98
CA GLY A 951 -20.50 15.88 -9.09
C GLY A 951 -21.64 14.87 -8.96
N ARG A 952 -22.69 14.94 -9.80
CA ARG A 952 -23.85 14.04 -9.77
C ARG A 952 -24.10 13.39 -11.13
N ILE A 953 -24.67 12.19 -11.12
CA ILE A 953 -25.15 11.52 -12.33
C ILE A 953 -26.52 12.12 -12.68
N VAL A 954 -26.61 12.83 -13.80
CA VAL A 954 -27.85 13.50 -14.24
C VAL A 954 -28.64 12.70 -15.28
N GLN A 955 -27.94 11.89 -16.09
CA GLN A 955 -28.58 11.03 -17.10
C GLN A 955 -27.79 9.71 -17.21
N GLN A 956 -28.49 8.63 -17.54
CA GLN A 956 -27.90 7.33 -17.84
C GLN A 956 -28.68 6.60 -18.94
N GLY A 957 -27.99 5.87 -19.81
CA GLY A 957 -28.62 5.08 -20.86
C GLY A 957 -27.70 4.78 -22.04
N SER A 958 -28.23 4.10 -23.06
CA SER A 958 -27.52 3.88 -24.34
C SER A 958 -27.39 5.19 -25.12
N PHE A 959 -26.42 5.24 -26.05
CA PHE A 959 -26.20 6.41 -26.91
C PHE A 959 -27.47 6.94 -27.59
N GLU A 960 -28.24 6.06 -28.24
CA GLU A 960 -29.42 6.46 -29.02
C GLU A 960 -30.52 7.08 -28.15
N ARG A 961 -30.80 6.47 -26.99
CA ARG A 961 -31.79 6.97 -26.02
C ARG A 961 -31.43 8.37 -25.52
N LEU A 962 -30.17 8.57 -25.12
CA LEU A 962 -29.73 9.86 -24.58
C LEU A 962 -29.61 10.94 -25.67
N ALA A 963 -29.29 10.57 -26.92
CA ALA A 963 -29.21 11.50 -28.03
C ALA A 963 -30.59 12.02 -28.46
N ASN A 964 -31.62 11.19 -28.34
CA ASN A 964 -33.01 11.55 -28.68
C ASN A 964 -33.77 12.21 -27.53
N GLN A 965 -33.20 12.19 -26.31
CA GLN A 965 -33.76 12.84 -25.14
C GLN A 965 -33.22 14.27 -25.00
N GLU A 966 -34.10 15.25 -24.81
CA GLU A 966 -33.67 16.60 -24.44
C GLU A 966 -32.92 16.56 -23.09
N GLY A 967 -31.70 17.08 -23.06
CA GLY A 967 -30.86 17.07 -21.86
C GLY A 967 -29.42 17.47 -22.13
N LEU A 968 -28.59 17.39 -21.07
CA LEU A 968 -27.18 17.77 -21.13
C LEU A 968 -26.42 16.94 -22.19
N PHE A 969 -26.71 15.66 -22.32
CA PHE A 969 -26.05 14.82 -23.32
C PHE A 969 -26.29 15.31 -24.75
N ALA A 970 -27.56 15.53 -25.14
CA ALA A 970 -27.89 16.05 -26.47
C ALA A 970 -27.26 17.42 -26.73
N GLN A 971 -27.22 18.30 -25.73
CA GLN A 971 -26.53 19.61 -25.82
C GLN A 971 -25.02 19.46 -26.05
N LEU A 972 -24.37 18.55 -25.32
CA LEU A 972 -22.94 18.25 -25.50
C LEU A 972 -22.67 17.68 -26.89
N MET A 973 -23.57 16.84 -27.42
CA MET A 973 -23.45 16.28 -28.77
C MET A 973 -23.64 17.34 -29.86
N MET A 974 -24.61 18.25 -29.71
CA MET A 974 -24.80 19.36 -30.67
C MET A 974 -23.57 20.26 -30.74
N ARG A 975 -22.95 20.57 -29.59
CA ARG A 975 -21.72 21.37 -29.53
C ARG A 975 -20.50 20.73 -30.18
N GLN A 976 -20.52 19.41 -30.41
CA GLN A 976 -19.43 18.70 -31.10
C GLN A 976 -19.69 18.50 -32.60
N LYS A 977 -20.92 18.77 -33.06
CA LYS A 977 -21.28 18.77 -34.50
C LYS A 977 -21.04 20.14 -35.15
N LEU A 978 -21.04 21.21 -34.36
CA LEU A 978 -20.59 22.57 -34.72
C LEU A 978 -19.07 22.63 -34.64
#